data_AF-A0A672JZ37-F1
#
_entry.id   AF-A0A672JZ37-F1
#
_cell.length_a   1.000
_cell.length_b   1.000
_cell.length_c   1.000
_cell.angle_alpha   90.00
_cell.angle_beta   90.00
_cell.angle_gamma   90.00
#
_symmetry.space_group_name_H-M   'P 1'
#
loop_
_entity.id
_entity.type
_entity.pdbx_description
1 polymer ?
#
loop_
_entity_poly.entity_id
_entity_poly.type
_entity_poly.pdbx_seq_one_letter_code
_entity_poly.pdbx_strand_id
1 'polypeptide(L)'
;MSVQNKRNSSRMAGRPVKQAAIEEPRGRVPSIRARPPRGSRAENRGAGCGPSGIRTLRKAYGIRDCSVVLTRLQEGQAGERRKPDSSNARHGRPGSTSSVRESTRSGQPGAAPSRDPAQINPEANEGPGEALGVVVLLPLRDFSCVLCGMSAGAVAWVQRHFAVRHSNALVRYSCRTCRKTSPLWQSILCHVPKCKGPKTAAPVGAVQCESCPARFATRRACSIHEMHVHPAIRNQKRITESRKRGSSAMTQTEEETGTQPASGLIKESSPTRAAAPKRPREERVAPNEGLLVRLQEEARKMVREKEGEGTELLQVLAAWLEGCDQVPALVEAATQRILQGLVPGGRIGLAGRSSGALQRSRNRWRSRQSILAKRRAYHNYQFLLRKDPARLAEEILEENSSERCPIPVDKIHGVFKAKWENPSPFGGLGRFRVEEKAENEHLSGPISTGEIQSSLQHALNATAPGPDGVEKRDVLDWDPTCETLTQLFNMWWFTGVVPTRLKKSRTILIPKTSDAGTAMEVGNWRPITIGSMILRLFTRVITKRLADACPLHPRQRGFRPSPGCAENLEVLQGLIRHCKEESSPLAVVFIDFAQAFDTVSHEHILSALGQIEVDPHVVGLIQQTYANSCTSVEVGGLCTPDIKVRVGVKQGDPLSPLLFNLAVDPLIHGLERFGKGYTVAGHQITTLAFADDLVLIGGSWRDMAHNLALLEEFCRNTGLRVQPKKCHSFLVRPCSGSFSVNDCTPWVLGGKALQLTPINEAIRYLGIKFNPWGGVERPDLSVSLDRWCRNIGKAPLKPSQRVTLLNQYAIPRLFYQADLCEVSDGVLRNLDGTIRRMVKKWLHLPSSTCDGLLYSRHRDGGLGICKLSRHIPLMRVRRIFQLAHSSDTLVRAIMQNSRVESSFRRFWLRAGGTEENLPSLRGVASNEGGNTAGSVTPHPVPCDWRLVEFQKWMGLATQGVGISGFLGSKASNSWLRKPVGFKERHYIAALQLRAGVYPTLEFRCRGRSKTVANCRLCSLRLETSSHILGQCPAMQRARIARHNKLCRLLGTEAEALGWEVRREWEFRTPKGELRRLDLVLTRESLALVLDVTVRYEYAPDTLARAGKEKVDYYGPYKSVIARKLGVGEVRVYGFPLGARGLWPPSNNKILEDMGLSTARVRSFSRLLSRRTILYSVDILRGFLLSLG
;
A
#
# COMPACT_ATOMS: atom_id res chain seq x y z
N MET A 1 12.12 -57.42 54.25
CA MET A 1 10.71 -57.17 54.63
C MET A 1 10.09 -56.33 53.53
N SER A 2 8.98 -56.63 52.88
CA SER A 2 8.13 -57.82 52.73
C SER A 2 6.97 -57.27 51.89
N VAL A 3 6.68 -57.91 50.74
CA VAL A 3 5.31 -58.09 50.19
C VAL A 3 4.65 -56.82 49.60
N GLN A 4 4.09 -56.76 48.39
CA GLN A 4 3.89 -57.64 47.21
C GLN A 4 3.48 -56.68 46.07
N ASN A 5 4.08 -56.71 44.87
CA ASN A 5 3.71 -57.53 43.69
C ASN A 5 2.26 -57.33 43.20
N LYS A 6 1.91 -57.26 41.91
CA LYS A 6 2.56 -57.62 40.62
C LYS A 6 1.66 -57.03 39.50
N ARG A 7 2.21 -56.38 38.47
CA ARG A 7 2.52 -56.94 37.12
C ARG A 7 1.34 -57.57 36.36
N ASN A 8 1.07 -57.07 35.14
CA ASN A 8 1.41 -57.70 33.82
C ASN A 8 0.57 -57.04 32.71
N SER A 9 1.13 -56.59 31.57
CA SER A 9 1.63 -57.37 30.41
C SER A 9 0.50 -58.17 29.75
N SER A 10 0.28 -58.24 28.43
CA SER A 10 1.22 -58.21 27.30
C SER A 10 0.47 -58.51 25.98
N ARG A 11 1.03 -58.03 24.87
CA ARG A 11 1.30 -58.73 23.58
C ARG A 11 0.21 -59.51 22.80
N MET A 12 0.49 -59.53 21.48
CA MET A 12 0.17 -60.53 20.44
C MET A 12 -1.13 -60.27 19.66
N ALA A 13 -1.07 -59.92 18.37
CA ALA A 13 -0.64 -60.68 17.18
C ALA A 13 -1.85 -61.35 16.48
N GLY A 14 -1.84 -61.36 15.15
CA GLY A 14 -2.66 -62.28 14.35
C GLY A 14 -3.61 -61.64 13.33
N ARG A 15 -3.18 -61.67 12.07
CA ARG A 15 -3.98 -61.64 10.80
C ARG A 15 -5.15 -62.67 10.84
N PRO A 16 -6.16 -62.70 9.91
CA PRO A 16 -6.04 -62.37 8.48
C PRO A 16 -7.27 -61.76 7.76
N VAL A 17 -7.00 -61.41 6.51
CA VAL A 17 -7.87 -61.07 5.37
C VAL A 17 -8.92 -62.16 5.08
N LYS A 18 -10.17 -61.79 4.79
CA LYS A 18 -10.99 -62.42 3.73
C LYS A 18 -11.93 -61.39 3.09
N GLN A 19 -11.92 -61.39 1.76
CA GLN A 19 -12.81 -60.67 0.85
C GLN A 19 -14.24 -61.23 0.92
N ALA A 20 -15.24 -60.36 0.74
CA ALA A 20 -16.45 -60.67 -0.02
C ALA A 20 -17.12 -59.35 -0.44
N ALA A 21 -17.44 -59.26 -1.73
CA ALA A 21 -18.23 -58.19 -2.34
C ALA A 21 -19.73 -58.39 -2.09
N ILE A 22 -20.52 -57.40 -2.54
CA ILE A 22 -21.89 -57.48 -3.09
C ILE A 22 -22.91 -56.53 -2.41
N GLU A 23 -23.44 -55.64 -3.27
CA GLU A 23 -24.78 -55.02 -3.35
C GLU A 23 -25.27 -53.88 -2.42
N GLU A 24 -25.77 -52.84 -3.10
CA GLU A 24 -26.78 -51.89 -2.59
C GLU A 24 -28.08 -52.63 -2.20
N PRO A 25 -28.92 -52.02 -1.34
CA PRO A 25 -30.15 -51.48 -1.93
C PRO A 25 -30.67 -50.16 -1.33
N ARG A 26 -31.52 -49.53 -2.13
CA ARG A 26 -32.35 -48.35 -1.87
C ARG A 26 -33.49 -48.63 -0.87
N GLY A 27 -33.97 -47.58 -0.18
CA GLY A 27 -35.32 -47.49 0.43
C GLY A 27 -35.34 -46.55 1.65
N ARG A 28 -35.83 -45.30 1.56
CA ARG A 28 -37.22 -44.78 1.79
C ARG A 28 -37.83 -45.07 3.18
N VAL A 29 -38.67 -44.09 3.61
CA VAL A 29 -39.79 -44.10 4.62
C VAL A 29 -39.52 -43.09 5.78
N PRO A 30 -40.52 -42.35 6.37
CA PRO A 30 -41.73 -41.71 5.83
C PRO A 30 -42.01 -40.27 6.40
N SER A 31 -43.08 -39.65 5.90
CA SER A 31 -43.76 -38.48 6.49
C SER A 31 -44.70 -38.86 7.65
N ILE A 32 -44.79 -38.03 8.69
CA ILE A 32 -45.93 -38.03 9.64
C ILE A 32 -46.43 -36.60 9.85
N ARG A 33 -47.75 -36.44 9.68
CA ARG A 33 -48.57 -35.26 10.03
C ARG A 33 -48.92 -35.30 11.52
N ALA A 34 -48.98 -34.13 12.17
CA ALA A 34 -49.99 -33.82 13.20
C ALA A 34 -50.15 -32.30 13.41
N ARG A 35 -51.40 -31.84 13.40
CA ARG A 35 -51.95 -30.55 13.91
C ARG A 35 -52.80 -30.90 15.16
N PRO A 36 -53.47 -29.96 15.86
CA PRO A 36 -53.10 -28.67 16.48
C PRO A 36 -53.49 -28.69 18.00
N PRO A 37 -53.65 -27.54 18.71
CA PRO A 37 -55.02 -27.00 18.85
C PRO A 37 -55.13 -25.46 18.79
N ARG A 38 -56.40 -25.02 18.76
CA ARG A 38 -56.98 -23.71 18.45
C ARG A 38 -57.42 -22.95 19.72
N GLY A 39 -57.66 -21.65 19.54
CA GLY A 39 -58.64 -20.81 20.27
C GLY A 39 -58.01 -19.50 20.76
N SER A 40 -58.57 -18.29 20.60
CA SER A 40 -59.82 -17.74 20.02
C SER A 40 -59.58 -16.21 19.90
N ARG A 41 -59.80 -15.60 18.72
CA ARG A 41 -60.98 -14.81 18.28
C ARG A 41 -61.14 -13.41 18.94
N ALA A 42 -60.95 -12.37 18.11
CA ALA A 42 -61.76 -11.15 18.11
C ALA A 42 -61.77 -10.57 16.67
N GLU A 43 -62.92 -10.69 16.01
CA GLU A 43 -63.29 -9.99 14.77
C GLU A 43 -64.09 -8.74 15.17
N ASN A 44 -63.88 -7.59 14.52
CA ASN A 44 -64.86 -7.09 13.54
C ASN A 44 -64.52 -5.74 12.88
N ARG A 45 -64.86 -5.71 11.57
CA ARG A 45 -65.40 -4.62 10.75
C ARG A 45 -64.49 -3.48 10.25
N GLY A 46 -64.40 -3.42 8.91
CA GLY A 46 -65.02 -2.29 8.19
C GLY A 46 -64.24 -1.64 7.05
N ALA A 47 -64.48 -2.12 5.83
CA ALA A 47 -64.64 -1.39 4.56
C ALA A 47 -63.49 -0.54 3.95
N GLY A 48 -63.13 -0.89 2.71
CA GLY A 48 -63.60 -0.10 1.56
C GLY A 48 -62.60 0.77 0.76
N CYS A 49 -62.64 0.55 -0.56
CA CYS A 49 -62.30 1.43 -1.68
C CYS A 49 -60.84 1.58 -2.16
N GLY A 50 -60.71 1.49 -3.50
CA GLY A 50 -59.49 1.55 -4.28
C GLY A 50 -59.06 2.96 -4.72
N PRO A 51 -58.64 3.16 -5.99
CA PRO A 51 -57.34 3.75 -6.30
C PRO A 51 -57.38 5.22 -6.77
N SER A 52 -56.18 5.82 -6.81
CA SER A 52 -55.72 7.02 -7.56
C SER A 52 -55.32 8.23 -6.70
N GLY A 53 -54.22 8.91 -7.09
CA GLY A 53 -53.87 10.20 -6.50
C GLY A 53 -52.38 10.58 -6.48
N ILE A 54 -51.86 10.98 -7.64
CA ILE A 54 -50.68 11.85 -7.76
C ILE A 54 -50.91 13.17 -7.01
N ARG A 55 -49.85 13.71 -6.39
CA ARG A 55 -49.65 15.03 -5.71
C ARG A 55 -50.02 15.11 -4.22
N THR A 56 -48.98 15.20 -3.37
CA THR A 56 -48.57 16.46 -2.71
C THR A 56 -47.36 16.25 -1.79
N LEU A 57 -46.15 16.60 -2.26
CA LEU A 57 -44.98 16.91 -1.40
C LEU A 57 -44.69 18.42 -1.41
N ARG A 58 -45.76 19.21 -1.26
CA ARG A 58 -45.74 20.65 -0.96
C ARG A 58 -46.29 20.86 0.45
N LYS A 59 -45.46 20.64 1.49
CA LYS A 59 -45.58 21.20 2.86
C LYS A 59 -44.49 20.58 3.74
N ALA A 60 -43.27 21.11 3.64
CA ALA A 60 -42.24 20.90 4.67
C ALA A 60 -41.36 22.14 4.88
N TYR A 61 -41.21 23.01 3.87
CA TYR A 61 -40.49 24.27 4.01
C TYR A 61 -41.19 25.32 3.16
N GLY A 62 -42.07 26.13 3.77
CA GLY A 62 -42.46 27.38 3.15
C GLY A 62 -41.22 28.27 3.00
N ILE A 63 -40.98 28.80 1.80
CA ILE A 63 -40.26 30.04 1.47
C ILE A 63 -40.27 30.18 -0.08
N ARG A 64 -40.51 31.42 -0.52
CA ARG A 64 -40.83 31.89 -1.89
C ARG A 64 -39.58 32.17 -2.76
N ASP A 65 -39.86 32.50 -4.02
CA ASP A 65 -39.04 32.60 -5.25
C ASP A 65 -37.74 33.44 -5.23
N CYS A 66 -36.86 33.27 -6.22
CA CYS A 66 -35.72 34.17 -6.52
C CYS A 66 -35.37 34.22 -8.01
N SER A 67 -34.93 35.40 -8.45
CA SER A 67 -34.65 35.84 -9.83
C SER A 67 -33.17 35.70 -10.25
N VAL A 68 -32.94 35.42 -11.54
CA VAL A 68 -31.65 35.62 -12.22
C VAL A 68 -31.61 37.06 -12.71
N VAL A 69 -30.51 37.78 -12.46
CA VAL A 69 -30.34 39.16 -12.95
C VAL A 69 -29.30 39.14 -14.06
N LEU A 70 -29.71 39.53 -15.27
CA LEU A 70 -28.81 39.89 -16.37
C LEU A 70 -28.31 41.32 -16.09
N THR A 71 -27.00 41.52 -16.06
CA THR A 71 -26.40 42.86 -15.99
C THR A 71 -25.37 42.99 -17.10
N ARG A 72 -25.52 44.03 -17.94
CA ARG A 72 -24.47 44.46 -18.88
C ARG A 72 -23.22 44.81 -18.08
N LEU A 73 -22.10 44.17 -18.37
CA LEU A 73 -20.80 44.54 -17.81
C LEU A 73 -20.23 45.60 -18.76
N GLN A 74 -20.41 46.88 -18.45
CA GLN A 74 -19.57 47.93 -19.05
C GLN A 74 -18.25 47.97 -18.30
N GLU A 75 -17.15 47.78 -19.02
CA GLU A 75 -15.82 48.19 -18.57
C GLU A 75 -15.73 49.71 -18.71
N GLY A 76 -15.42 50.42 -17.61
CA GLY A 76 -15.39 51.88 -17.60
C GLY A 76 -14.58 52.44 -16.44
N GLN A 77 -13.68 53.36 -16.80
CA GLN A 77 -12.65 54.04 -16.02
C GLN A 77 -13.20 55.01 -14.95
N ALA A 78 -12.29 55.60 -14.17
CA ALA A 78 -12.52 56.46 -13.01
C ALA A 78 -13.21 57.82 -13.30
N GLY A 79 -13.80 58.40 -12.24
CA GLY A 79 -14.40 59.75 -12.15
C GLY A 79 -15.93 59.72 -12.24
N GLU A 80 -16.78 60.38 -11.45
CA GLU A 80 -16.68 61.43 -10.44
C GLU A 80 -17.97 61.39 -9.59
N ARG A 81 -17.97 62.04 -8.43
CA ARG A 81 -19.10 62.10 -7.48
C ARG A 81 -20.22 63.02 -7.98
N ARG A 82 -21.48 62.56 -7.91
CA ARG A 82 -22.65 63.40 -7.55
C ARG A 82 -23.67 62.60 -6.73
N LYS A 83 -24.20 63.24 -5.69
CA LYS A 83 -25.38 62.94 -4.85
C LYS A 83 -26.16 64.27 -4.77
N PRO A 84 -27.40 64.31 -4.25
CA PRO A 84 -28.51 63.34 -4.26
C PRO A 84 -29.83 64.02 -4.73
N ASP A 85 -30.97 63.31 -4.70
CA ASP A 85 -32.29 63.79 -4.21
C ASP A 85 -33.30 62.64 -4.37
N SER A 86 -33.95 62.10 -3.33
CA SER A 86 -34.90 62.61 -2.33
C SER A 86 -36.37 62.38 -2.74
N SER A 87 -37.12 61.83 -1.77
CA SER A 87 -38.56 61.95 -1.55
C SER A 87 -39.56 60.85 -2.05
N ASN A 88 -40.34 60.41 -1.05
CA ASN A 88 -41.78 60.12 -1.02
C ASN A 88 -42.31 58.80 -1.62
N ALA A 89 -42.80 57.87 -0.78
CA ALA A 89 -44.16 57.78 -0.19
C ALA A 89 -45.16 57.20 -1.20
N ARG A 90 -46.21 56.44 -0.93
CA ARG A 90 -46.93 55.87 0.24
C ARG A 90 -48.04 55.01 -0.40
N HIS A 91 -48.54 54.00 0.34
CA HIS A 91 -49.88 53.38 0.21
C HIS A 91 -50.20 52.66 -1.12
N GLY A 92 -51.08 51.67 -1.24
CA GLY A 92 -52.00 50.99 -0.34
C GLY A 92 -52.55 49.75 -1.09
N ARG A 93 -52.97 48.74 -0.33
CA ARG A 93 -53.88 47.65 -0.77
C ARG A 93 -55.32 48.22 -0.98
N PRO A 94 -56.41 47.43 -1.20
CA PRO A 94 -56.58 45.98 -1.52
C PRO A 94 -57.68 45.69 -2.59
N GLY A 95 -57.93 44.39 -2.82
CA GLY A 95 -59.28 43.83 -3.05
C GLY A 95 -59.54 43.38 -4.48
N SER A 96 -60.41 42.42 -4.79
CA SER A 96 -61.07 41.32 -4.08
C SER A 96 -61.93 40.60 -5.15
N THR A 97 -62.57 39.47 -4.80
CA THR A 97 -63.77 38.87 -5.43
C THR A 97 -63.60 38.23 -6.84
N SER A 98 -63.63 36.90 -6.99
CA SER A 98 -64.81 36.00 -7.18
C SER A 98 -65.57 36.31 -8.48
N SER A 99 -66.08 35.40 -9.32
CA SER A 99 -66.35 33.96 -9.36
C SER A 99 -67.11 33.68 -10.68
N VAL A 100 -67.33 32.40 -11.02
CA VAL A 100 -68.43 31.86 -11.87
C VAL A 100 -68.19 31.58 -13.38
N ARG A 101 -68.16 30.27 -13.65
CA ARG A 101 -68.77 29.39 -14.69
C ARG A 101 -69.19 29.87 -16.10
N GLU A 102 -68.74 29.02 -17.05
CA GLU A 102 -69.45 28.27 -18.12
C GLU A 102 -70.18 28.94 -19.30
N SER A 103 -69.76 28.45 -20.49
CA SER A 103 -70.55 28.11 -21.69
C SER A 103 -71.10 29.29 -22.52
N THR A 104 -71.25 29.28 -23.85
CA THR A 104 -70.84 28.43 -24.98
C THR A 104 -71.05 29.24 -26.28
N ARG A 105 -70.17 29.04 -27.26
CA ARG A 105 -70.38 29.06 -28.73
C ARG A 105 -70.74 30.34 -29.53
N SER A 106 -69.80 30.61 -30.46
CA SER A 106 -69.96 30.82 -31.92
C SER A 106 -69.88 32.25 -32.45
N GLY A 107 -68.94 32.46 -33.38
CA GLY A 107 -68.76 33.72 -34.11
C GLY A 107 -67.41 33.84 -34.84
N GLN A 108 -67.25 33.07 -35.91
CA GLN A 108 -66.37 33.25 -37.10
C GLN A 108 -64.82 33.41 -36.99
N PRO A 109 -64.04 32.84 -37.94
CA PRO A 109 -62.59 32.78 -37.89
C PRO A 109 -61.91 33.79 -38.84
N GLY A 110 -60.93 34.54 -38.31
CA GLY A 110 -60.05 35.44 -39.06
C GLY A 110 -58.69 34.77 -39.40
N ALA A 111 -58.38 34.79 -40.70
CA ALA A 111 -57.23 34.27 -41.44
C ALA A 111 -55.87 34.12 -40.73
N ALA A 112 -55.25 32.96 -40.97
CA ALA A 112 -53.80 32.74 -40.88
C ALA A 112 -53.12 33.21 -42.19
N PRO A 113 -51.80 33.47 -42.14
CA PRO A 113 -50.96 32.95 -43.21
C PRO A 113 -49.70 32.27 -42.69
N SER A 114 -49.47 31.09 -43.28
CA SER A 114 -48.17 30.48 -43.53
C SER A 114 -47.17 31.48 -44.12
N ARG A 115 -45.90 31.40 -43.71
CA ARG A 115 -44.77 31.78 -44.56
C ARG A 115 -43.49 31.07 -44.10
N ASP A 116 -42.77 30.59 -45.11
CA ASP A 116 -41.46 29.95 -45.11
C ASP A 116 -40.38 30.70 -44.31
N PRO A 117 -39.22 30.04 -44.13
CA PRO A 117 -37.98 30.75 -44.37
C PRO A 117 -37.22 30.09 -45.53
N ALA A 118 -37.11 30.86 -46.60
CA ALA A 118 -36.16 30.71 -47.67
C ALA A 118 -34.71 30.85 -47.18
N GLN A 119 -33.81 30.31 -47.99
CA GLN A 119 -32.35 30.40 -47.91
C GLN A 119 -31.84 31.84 -47.83
N ILE A 120 -30.81 32.09 -47.01
CA ILE A 120 -29.79 33.12 -47.25
C ILE A 120 -28.42 32.58 -46.82
N ASN A 121 -27.44 32.74 -47.72
CA ASN A 121 -26.02 32.38 -47.62
C ASN A 121 -25.26 33.08 -46.48
N PRO A 122 -24.09 32.56 -46.06
CA PRO A 122 -23.16 33.26 -45.20
C PRO A 122 -22.07 33.96 -46.04
N GLU A 123 -22.09 35.29 -46.10
CA GLU A 123 -20.87 36.08 -46.36
C GLU A 123 -20.87 37.35 -45.49
N ALA A 124 -19.70 37.60 -44.90
CA ALA A 124 -19.18 38.84 -44.29
C ALA A 124 -20.01 39.53 -43.18
N ASN A 125 -19.50 39.59 -41.95
CA ASN A 125 -18.54 40.63 -41.56
C ASN A 125 -18.14 40.49 -40.08
N GLU A 126 -16.87 40.75 -39.79
CA GLU A 126 -16.27 40.72 -38.45
C GLU A 126 -16.74 41.90 -37.58
N GLY A 127 -17.00 41.62 -36.30
CA GLY A 127 -17.19 42.62 -35.25
C GLY A 127 -17.10 41.95 -33.86
N PRO A 128 -16.44 42.56 -32.86
CA PRO A 128 -16.21 41.90 -31.57
C PRO A 128 -17.51 41.85 -30.76
N GLY A 129 -18.11 40.66 -30.66
CA GLY A 129 -19.32 40.43 -29.88
C GLY A 129 -19.10 40.65 -28.38
N GLU A 130 -19.83 41.59 -27.78
CA GLU A 130 -19.87 41.87 -26.35
C GLU A 130 -20.17 40.59 -25.53
N ALA A 131 -19.30 40.26 -24.57
CA ALA A 131 -19.46 39.08 -23.73
C ALA A 131 -20.59 39.27 -22.69
N LEU A 132 -21.69 38.52 -22.84
CA LEU A 132 -22.77 38.45 -21.85
C LEU A 132 -22.27 37.87 -20.51
N GLY A 133 -22.30 38.71 -19.46
CA GLY A 133 -21.93 38.31 -18.09
C GLY A 133 -23.11 37.73 -17.30
N VAL A 134 -22.92 36.57 -16.67
CA VAL A 134 -23.95 35.90 -15.84
C VAL A 134 -23.50 35.81 -14.39
N VAL A 135 -24.31 36.32 -13.45
CA VAL A 135 -24.02 36.21 -12.00
C VAL A 135 -24.84 35.10 -11.34
N VAL A 136 -24.16 34.12 -10.75
CA VAL A 136 -24.75 32.98 -10.04
C VAL A 136 -24.68 33.20 -8.53
N LEU A 137 -25.85 33.29 -7.87
CA LEU A 137 -25.94 33.48 -6.42
C LEU A 137 -25.77 32.17 -5.65
N LEU A 138 -25.00 32.21 -4.56
CA LEU A 138 -24.74 31.07 -3.67
C LEU A 138 -25.22 31.33 -2.23
N PRO A 139 -25.78 30.32 -1.53
CA PRO A 139 -25.89 28.92 -1.93
C PRO A 139 -26.94 28.66 -3.02
N LEU A 140 -26.64 27.71 -3.92
CA LEU A 140 -27.45 27.36 -5.08
C LEU A 140 -28.68 26.56 -4.64
N ARG A 141 -29.87 26.99 -5.07
CA ARG A 141 -31.12 26.30 -4.73
C ARG A 141 -31.70 25.60 -5.96
N ASP A 142 -32.14 26.36 -6.95
CA ASP A 142 -32.52 25.86 -8.28
C ASP A 142 -31.90 26.78 -9.33
N PHE A 143 -31.14 26.23 -10.26
CA PHE A 143 -30.53 26.97 -11.36
C PHE A 143 -31.19 26.53 -12.66
N SER A 144 -31.81 27.46 -13.40
CA SER A 144 -32.13 27.32 -14.81
C SER A 144 -31.29 28.31 -15.59
N CYS A 145 -30.63 27.82 -16.65
CA CYS A 145 -29.85 28.71 -17.49
C CYS A 145 -30.78 29.64 -18.27
N VAL A 146 -30.60 30.95 -18.15
CA VAL A 146 -31.37 31.94 -18.90
C VAL A 146 -31.06 31.97 -20.39
N LEU A 147 -29.94 31.36 -20.82
CA LEU A 147 -29.52 31.29 -22.22
C LEU A 147 -30.03 30.04 -22.96
N CYS A 148 -30.38 28.95 -22.26
CA CYS A 148 -30.85 27.70 -22.90
C CYS A 148 -31.92 26.90 -22.13
N GLY A 149 -32.42 27.42 -21.01
CA GLY A 149 -33.48 26.80 -20.21
C GLY A 149 -33.08 25.57 -19.37
N MET A 150 -31.83 25.07 -19.47
CA MET A 150 -31.44 23.83 -18.80
C MET A 150 -31.29 24.00 -17.28
N SER A 151 -31.93 23.11 -16.50
CA SER A 151 -31.88 23.13 -15.04
C SER A 151 -30.71 22.32 -14.47
N ALA A 152 -30.03 22.82 -13.44
CA ALA A 152 -28.96 22.10 -12.74
C ALA A 152 -29.11 22.19 -11.21
N GLY A 153 -28.98 21.05 -10.53
CA GLY A 153 -29.12 20.95 -9.06
C GLY A 153 -27.83 21.14 -8.26
N ALA A 154 -26.70 21.45 -8.90
CA ALA A 154 -25.40 21.61 -8.22
C ALA A 154 -24.49 22.61 -8.94
N VAL A 155 -23.74 23.41 -8.17
CA VAL A 155 -22.88 24.52 -8.68
C VAL A 155 -21.78 24.03 -9.61
N ALA A 156 -21.18 22.87 -9.31
CA ALA A 156 -20.21 22.24 -10.18
C ALA A 156 -20.79 21.89 -11.57
N TRP A 157 -22.10 21.62 -11.63
CA TRP A 157 -22.81 21.35 -12.87
C TRP A 157 -23.13 22.65 -13.61
N VAL A 158 -23.42 23.75 -12.90
CA VAL A 158 -23.58 25.10 -13.48
C VAL A 158 -22.29 25.56 -14.16
N GLN A 159 -21.12 25.40 -13.51
CA GLN A 159 -19.84 25.76 -14.10
C GLN A 159 -19.55 24.94 -15.37
N ARG A 160 -19.74 23.61 -15.31
CA ARG A 160 -19.56 22.74 -16.47
C ARG A 160 -20.56 23.05 -17.57
N HIS A 161 -21.78 23.44 -17.22
CA HIS A 161 -22.80 23.83 -18.17
C HIS A 161 -22.39 25.07 -18.98
N PHE A 162 -21.98 26.17 -18.33
CA PHE A 162 -21.52 27.36 -19.04
C PHE A 162 -20.24 27.10 -19.83
N ALA A 163 -19.28 26.34 -19.29
CA ALA A 163 -18.06 25.98 -20.01
C ALA A 163 -18.30 25.16 -21.29
N VAL A 164 -19.41 24.42 -21.38
CA VAL A 164 -19.69 23.51 -22.51
C VAL A 164 -20.75 24.07 -23.47
N ARG A 165 -21.77 24.77 -22.97
CA ARG A 165 -22.91 25.24 -23.78
C ARG A 165 -22.89 26.75 -24.05
N HIS A 166 -22.13 27.53 -23.29
CA HIS A 166 -22.06 28.99 -23.36
C HIS A 166 -20.63 29.45 -23.07
N SER A 167 -19.66 28.94 -23.84
CA SER A 167 -18.22 29.15 -23.61
C SER A 167 -17.82 30.63 -23.59
N ASN A 168 -18.58 31.49 -24.27
CA ASN A 168 -18.32 32.92 -24.39
C ASN A 168 -19.06 33.76 -23.31
N ALA A 169 -19.82 33.13 -22.40
CA ALA A 169 -20.54 33.82 -21.33
C ALA A 169 -19.70 33.89 -20.04
N LEU A 170 -19.50 35.10 -19.51
CA LEU A 170 -18.61 35.33 -18.37
C LEU A 170 -19.35 35.12 -17.05
N VAL A 171 -19.08 34.00 -16.36
CA VAL A 171 -19.82 33.63 -15.15
C VAL A 171 -19.11 34.13 -13.87
N ARG A 172 -19.80 34.92 -13.06
CA ARG A 172 -19.35 35.31 -11.70
C ARG A 172 -20.25 34.72 -10.64
N TYR A 173 -19.68 34.30 -9.52
CA TYR A 173 -20.44 33.79 -8.38
C TYR A 173 -20.51 34.85 -7.30
N SER A 174 -21.68 35.05 -6.69
CA SER A 174 -21.86 36.03 -5.62
C SER A 174 -22.50 35.41 -4.38
N CYS A 175 -22.01 35.80 -3.20
CA CYS A 175 -22.67 35.46 -1.95
C CYS A 175 -24.00 36.21 -1.85
N ARG A 176 -25.10 35.49 -1.68
CA ARG A 176 -26.42 36.11 -1.53
C ARG A 176 -26.49 37.06 -0.31
N THR A 177 -25.72 36.79 0.74
CA THR A 177 -25.83 37.45 2.04
C THR A 177 -25.02 38.75 2.15
N CYS A 178 -23.81 38.83 1.57
CA CYS A 178 -22.96 40.03 1.63
C CYS A 178 -22.57 40.59 0.26
N ARG A 179 -23.09 39.99 -0.83
CA ARG A 179 -22.80 40.33 -2.23
C ARG A 179 -21.35 40.20 -2.67
N LYS A 180 -20.45 39.63 -1.84
CA LYS A 180 -19.07 39.32 -2.24
C LYS A 180 -19.08 38.46 -3.51
N THR A 181 -18.44 38.93 -4.58
CA THR A 181 -18.31 38.24 -5.86
C THR A 181 -16.95 37.57 -6.00
N SER A 182 -16.88 36.50 -6.79
CA SER A 182 -15.65 35.82 -7.18
C SER A 182 -15.89 35.04 -8.49
N PRO A 183 -14.91 34.97 -9.40
CA PRO A 183 -15.00 34.12 -10.59
C PRO A 183 -14.99 32.62 -10.25
N LEU A 184 -14.41 32.24 -9.10
CA LEU A 184 -14.40 30.87 -8.58
C LEU A 184 -15.55 30.67 -7.57
N TRP A 185 -16.45 29.71 -7.85
CA TRP A 185 -17.58 29.41 -6.96
C TRP A 185 -17.16 28.81 -5.61
N GLN A 186 -16.03 28.10 -5.57
CA GLN A 186 -15.47 27.51 -4.34
C GLN A 186 -15.15 28.59 -3.31
N SER A 187 -14.63 29.74 -3.75
CA SER A 187 -14.32 30.89 -2.88
C SER A 187 -15.59 31.41 -2.18
N ILE A 188 -16.69 31.52 -2.93
CA ILE A 188 -17.97 31.94 -2.37
C ILE A 188 -18.59 30.85 -1.50
N LEU A 189 -18.49 29.57 -1.86
CA LEU A 189 -19.01 28.49 -1.02
C LEU A 189 -18.27 28.34 0.32
N CYS A 190 -16.95 28.52 0.35
CA CYS A 190 -16.20 28.56 1.60
C CYS A 190 -16.55 29.80 2.44
N HIS A 191 -17.00 30.87 1.79
CA HIS A 191 -17.40 32.11 2.43
C HIS A 191 -18.84 32.08 2.98
N VAL A 192 -19.81 31.50 2.26
CA VAL A 192 -21.24 31.46 2.62
C VAL A 192 -21.51 31.05 4.08
N PRO A 193 -20.94 29.95 4.62
CA PRO A 193 -21.17 29.56 6.02
C PRO A 193 -20.47 30.46 7.05
N LYS A 194 -19.53 31.31 6.62
CA LYS A 194 -18.77 32.26 7.45
C LYS A 194 -19.23 33.71 7.26
N CYS A 195 -20.26 33.94 6.44
CA CYS A 195 -20.69 35.27 6.03
C CYS A 195 -21.50 35.97 7.15
N LYS A 196 -21.07 37.16 7.55
CA LYS A 196 -21.67 37.97 8.64
C LYS A 196 -22.65 39.06 8.15
N GLY A 197 -23.07 39.03 6.88
CA GLY A 197 -23.93 40.09 6.30
C GLY A 197 -23.17 41.24 5.63
N PRO A 198 -23.90 42.24 5.09
CA PRO A 198 -23.31 43.46 4.53
C PRO A 198 -22.58 44.24 5.63
N LYS A 199 -21.36 44.70 5.36
CA LYS A 199 -20.65 45.59 6.29
C LYS A 199 -21.29 46.98 6.23
N THR A 200 -21.94 47.40 7.30
CA THR A 200 -22.34 48.80 7.52
C THR A 200 -21.08 49.67 7.72
N ALA A 201 -21.24 50.96 7.41
CA ALA A 201 -20.18 51.93 7.20
C ALA A 201 -19.15 52.08 8.35
N ALA A 202 -17.96 52.54 7.96
CA ALA A 202 -16.75 52.65 8.76
C ALA A 202 -16.83 53.68 9.91
N PRO A 203 -16.04 53.49 11.00
CA PRO A 203 -15.64 54.60 11.84
C PRO A 203 -14.43 55.34 11.25
N VAL A 204 -14.38 56.61 11.62
CA VAL A 204 -13.53 57.72 11.17
C VAL A 204 -12.05 57.54 11.57
N GLY A 205 -11.15 57.97 10.68
CA GLY A 205 -9.70 58.03 10.92
C GLY A 205 -8.87 57.57 9.72
N ALA A 206 -8.87 58.35 8.64
CA ALA A 206 -8.09 58.00 7.44
C ALA A 206 -6.59 58.26 7.65
N VAL A 207 -5.81 57.18 7.73
CA VAL A 207 -4.34 57.20 7.76
C VAL A 207 -3.83 57.46 6.35
N GLN A 208 -3.15 58.59 6.14
CA GLN A 208 -2.52 58.92 4.87
C GLN A 208 -1.17 58.20 4.75
N CYS A 209 -0.88 57.67 3.57
CA CYS A 209 0.45 57.16 3.24
C CYS A 209 1.44 58.31 3.28
N GLU A 210 2.56 58.13 3.96
CA GLU A 210 3.58 59.18 4.04
C GLU A 210 4.34 59.36 2.72
N SER A 211 4.26 58.38 1.82
CA SER A 211 4.98 58.36 0.55
C SER A 211 4.14 58.77 -0.67
N CYS A 212 2.82 58.93 -0.51
CA CYS A 212 1.91 59.37 -1.58
C CYS A 212 0.57 59.89 -1.01
N PRO A 213 -0.26 60.62 -1.79
CA PRO A 213 -1.50 61.20 -1.28
C PRO A 213 -2.62 60.20 -0.94
N ALA A 214 -2.40 58.89 -1.05
CA ALA A 214 -3.42 57.87 -0.78
C ALA A 214 -3.78 57.78 0.71
N ARG A 215 -5.09 57.75 1.03
CA ARG A 215 -5.61 57.67 2.41
C ARG A 215 -6.35 56.37 2.66
N PHE A 216 -6.11 55.75 3.81
CA PHE A 216 -6.60 54.41 4.15
C PHE A 216 -7.34 54.41 5.49
N ALA A 217 -8.45 53.67 5.56
CA ALA A 217 -9.26 53.60 6.77
C ALA A 217 -8.59 52.89 7.97
N THR A 218 -7.45 52.21 7.78
CA THR A 218 -6.70 51.57 8.87
C THR A 218 -5.20 51.59 8.58
N ARG A 219 -4.36 51.66 9.63
CA ARG A 219 -2.89 51.60 9.51
C ARG A 219 -2.41 50.32 8.83
N ARG A 220 -3.12 49.21 9.00
CA ARG A 220 -2.83 47.93 8.32
C ARG A 220 -3.07 48.02 6.82
N ALA A 221 -4.09 48.72 6.36
CA ALA A 221 -4.34 48.95 4.94
C ALA A 221 -3.30 49.90 4.34
N CYS A 222 -2.92 50.98 5.05
CA CYS A 222 -1.81 51.85 4.66
C CYS A 222 -0.50 51.07 4.52
N SER A 223 -0.21 50.21 5.50
CA SER A 223 0.95 49.33 5.47
C SER A 223 0.91 48.39 4.26
N ILE A 224 -0.20 47.69 3.99
CA ILE A 224 -0.30 46.81 2.82
C ILE A 224 -0.08 47.58 1.52
N HIS A 225 -0.62 48.80 1.42
CA HIS A 225 -0.37 49.68 0.30
C HIS A 225 1.12 50.06 0.18
N GLU A 226 1.79 50.49 1.25
CA GLU A 226 3.23 50.77 1.25
C GLU A 226 4.05 49.56 0.84
N MET A 227 3.62 48.34 1.19
CA MET A 227 4.31 47.11 0.80
C MET A 227 4.19 46.79 -0.68
N HIS A 228 3.14 47.24 -1.35
CA HIS A 228 2.87 46.87 -2.75
C HIS A 228 3.18 48.03 -3.71
N VAL A 229 3.00 49.28 -3.28
CA VAL A 229 3.20 50.48 -4.11
C VAL A 229 4.52 51.19 -3.78
N HIS A 230 5.02 51.09 -2.54
CA HIS A 230 6.30 51.69 -2.12
C HIS A 230 7.25 50.68 -1.44
N PRO A 231 7.46 49.48 -2.03
CA PRO A 231 8.21 48.39 -1.37
C PRO A 231 9.64 48.79 -1.01
N ALA A 232 10.30 49.59 -1.86
CA ALA A 232 11.66 50.08 -1.61
C ALA A 232 11.72 51.02 -0.41
N ILE A 233 10.86 52.04 -0.36
CA ILE A 233 10.81 53.02 0.74
C ILE A 233 10.47 52.33 2.06
N ARG A 234 9.53 51.38 2.04
CA ARG A 234 9.14 50.61 3.23
C ARG A 234 10.28 49.70 3.72
N ASN A 235 11.01 49.04 2.82
CA ASN A 235 12.15 48.21 3.19
C ASN A 235 13.30 49.08 3.75
N GLN A 236 13.53 50.25 3.18
CA GLN A 236 14.56 51.17 3.67
C GLN A 236 14.20 51.72 5.04
N LYS A 237 12.94 52.15 5.28
CA LYS A 237 12.44 52.53 6.61
C LYS A 237 12.64 51.41 7.63
N ARG A 238 12.34 50.16 7.26
CA ARG A 238 12.57 48.98 8.12
C ARG A 238 14.05 48.72 8.43
N ILE A 239 14.95 48.91 7.46
CA ILE A 239 16.39 48.76 7.65
C ILE A 239 16.93 49.85 8.60
N THR A 240 16.46 51.09 8.47
CA THR A 240 16.80 52.17 9.41
C THR A 240 16.18 51.98 10.80
N GLU A 241 14.96 51.47 10.91
CA GLU A 241 14.32 51.15 12.19
C GLU A 241 14.97 49.95 12.88
N SER A 242 15.45 48.95 12.13
CA SER A 242 16.21 47.83 12.70
C SER A 242 17.64 48.24 13.10
N ARG A 243 18.26 49.21 12.42
CA ARG A 243 19.51 49.84 12.88
C ARG A 243 19.30 50.69 14.15
N LYS A 244 18.20 51.44 14.25
CA LYS A 244 17.85 52.23 15.46
C LYS A 244 17.45 51.38 16.68
N ARG A 245 17.01 50.13 16.49
CA ARG A 245 16.72 49.17 17.57
C ARG A 245 17.93 48.32 17.99
N GLY A 246 19.06 48.43 17.28
CA GLY A 246 20.32 47.74 17.57
C GLY A 246 21.35 48.59 18.33
N SER A 247 21.08 49.88 18.57
CA SER A 247 21.95 50.79 19.32
C SER A 247 21.21 51.41 20.51
N SER A 248 21.07 50.64 21.58
CA SER A 248 20.85 51.13 22.96
C SER A 248 21.12 50.00 23.93
N ALA A 249 22.40 49.67 24.05
CA ALA A 249 23.00 49.17 25.29
C ALA A 249 24.45 49.66 25.35
N MET A 250 24.72 50.50 26.34
CA MET A 250 26.04 50.90 26.88
C MET A 250 26.89 51.95 26.12
N THR A 251 26.65 53.21 26.48
CA THR A 251 27.67 54.17 26.97
C THR A 251 27.75 54.01 28.51
N GLN A 252 28.82 54.14 29.27
CA GLN A 252 30.15 54.77 29.22
C GLN A 252 31.00 54.11 30.33
N THR A 253 32.31 53.94 30.11
CA THR A 253 33.38 54.24 31.09
C THR A 253 34.70 54.32 30.32
N GLU A 254 35.44 55.40 30.57
CA GLU A 254 36.84 55.69 30.22
C GLU A 254 37.75 54.54 30.75
N GLU A 255 38.95 54.26 30.25
CA GLU A 255 40.14 55.11 30.19
C GLU A 255 41.29 54.39 29.42
N GLU A 256 42.34 55.14 29.13
CA GLU A 256 43.58 54.85 28.36
C GLU A 256 44.38 53.62 28.88
N THR A 257 45.21 52.92 28.12
CA THR A 257 46.58 53.30 27.67
C THR A 257 47.23 52.18 26.83
N GLY A 258 48.07 52.56 25.84
CA GLY A 258 49.30 51.93 25.28
C GLY A 258 49.51 50.40 25.20
N THR A 259 50.28 49.78 24.31
CA THR A 259 51.38 50.20 23.42
C THR A 259 51.68 48.97 22.52
N GLN A 260 52.05 49.18 21.27
CA GLN A 260 52.75 48.23 20.39
C GLN A 260 54.24 48.08 20.84
N PRO A 261 55.16 47.39 20.12
CA PRO A 261 55.15 46.09 19.43
C PRO A 261 56.51 45.33 19.66
N ALA A 262 56.76 44.22 18.95
CA ALA A 262 58.05 43.78 18.33
C ALA A 262 57.99 42.25 18.11
N SER A 263 58.10 41.66 16.91
CA SER A 263 59.07 41.70 15.79
C SER A 263 60.34 40.85 15.98
N GLY A 264 60.59 39.98 14.99
CA GLY A 264 61.86 39.26 14.73
C GLY A 264 61.59 38.00 13.90
N LEU A 265 61.55 38.03 12.55
CA LEU A 265 62.67 38.01 11.57
C LEU A 265 63.67 36.87 11.85
N ILE A 266 64.02 35.98 10.92
CA ILE A 266 65.02 36.16 9.83
C ILE A 266 64.95 34.88 8.93
N LYS A 267 64.57 34.98 7.63
CA LYS A 267 65.39 35.05 6.37
C LYS A 267 65.89 33.70 5.82
N GLU A 268 65.48 33.34 4.59
CA GLU A 268 66.20 33.43 3.29
C GLU A 268 66.86 32.07 2.96
N SER A 269 66.91 31.52 1.74
CA SER A 269 67.00 32.08 0.38
C SER A 269 66.74 30.99 -0.68
N SER A 270 66.33 31.42 -1.88
CA SER A 270 66.24 30.70 -3.17
C SER A 270 67.66 30.47 -3.78
N PRO A 271 67.90 30.06 -5.07
CA PRO A 271 67.06 29.60 -6.19
C PRO A 271 67.63 28.29 -6.86
N THR A 272 67.12 27.66 -7.94
CA THR A 272 67.28 28.04 -9.36
C THR A 272 66.64 26.98 -10.30
N ARG A 273 66.07 27.46 -11.42
CA ARG A 273 65.72 26.83 -12.73
C ARG A 273 66.46 25.52 -13.11
N ALA A 274 66.01 24.65 -14.01
CA ALA A 274 64.82 24.40 -14.81
C ALA A 274 65.15 23.15 -15.68
N ALA A 275 64.20 22.23 -15.93
CA ALA A 275 64.07 21.46 -17.18
C ALA A 275 62.95 20.39 -17.06
N ALA A 276 62.01 20.43 -17.99
CA ALA A 276 61.07 19.36 -18.31
C ALA A 276 61.47 18.77 -19.67
N PRO A 277 60.85 17.70 -20.20
CA PRO A 277 60.28 16.50 -19.57
C PRO A 277 60.78 15.19 -20.26
N LYS A 278 60.68 14.04 -19.59
CA LYS A 278 60.53 12.73 -20.27
C LYS A 278 59.54 11.86 -19.49
N ARG A 279 58.43 11.50 -20.12
CA ARG A 279 57.56 10.37 -19.78
C ARG A 279 57.99 9.15 -20.64
N PRO A 280 57.51 7.93 -20.38
CA PRO A 280 57.10 7.31 -19.12
C PRO A 280 57.79 5.94 -18.93
N ARG A 281 57.86 5.42 -17.71
CA ARG A 281 57.95 3.97 -17.49
C ARG A 281 57.15 3.59 -16.27
N GLU A 282 56.32 2.57 -16.49
CA GLU A 282 55.40 1.96 -15.54
C GLU A 282 56.16 1.42 -14.33
N GLU A 283 55.88 1.96 -13.14
CA GLU A 283 56.23 1.32 -11.88
C GLU A 283 54.95 0.92 -11.15
N ARG A 284 54.90 -0.37 -10.82
CA ARG A 284 53.85 -1.00 -10.01
C ARG A 284 53.81 -0.33 -8.64
N VAL A 285 52.69 0.30 -8.31
CA VAL A 285 52.45 0.84 -6.97
C VAL A 285 52.24 -0.31 -5.98
N ALA A 286 52.97 -0.24 -4.86
CA ALA A 286 52.95 -1.23 -3.78
C ALA A 286 51.59 -1.25 -3.01
N PRO A 287 51.20 -2.39 -2.43
CA PRO A 287 49.93 -2.52 -1.71
C PRO A 287 50.11 -2.14 -0.24
N ASN A 288 49.82 -0.88 0.15
CA ASN A 288 49.40 -0.48 1.51
C ASN A 288 49.22 1.04 1.67
N GLU A 289 48.51 1.71 0.75
CA GLU A 289 47.93 3.01 1.06
C GLU A 289 46.54 2.82 1.71
N GLY A 290 46.39 3.28 2.95
CA GLY A 290 45.13 3.21 3.72
C GLY A 290 43.96 3.86 2.97
N LEU A 291 42.72 3.48 3.27
CA LEU A 291 41.53 3.96 2.53
C LEU A 291 41.47 5.49 2.49
N LEU A 292 41.86 6.16 3.58
CA LEU A 292 41.90 7.61 3.67
C LEU A 292 42.76 8.24 2.57
N VAL A 293 43.93 7.66 2.25
CA VAL A 293 44.82 8.16 1.20
C VAL A 293 44.15 8.03 -0.16
N ARG A 294 43.56 6.86 -0.45
CA ARG A 294 42.79 6.63 -1.70
C ARG A 294 41.60 7.58 -1.82
N LEU A 295 40.90 7.85 -0.72
CA LEU A 295 39.82 8.83 -0.68
C LEU A 295 40.33 10.27 -0.92
N GLN A 296 41.50 10.62 -0.38
CA GLN A 296 42.14 11.91 -0.65
C GLN A 296 42.57 12.04 -2.11
N GLU A 297 43.12 11.00 -2.72
CA GLU A 297 43.48 11.00 -4.14
C GLU A 297 42.26 11.19 -5.04
N GLU A 298 41.17 10.47 -4.74
CA GLU A 298 39.93 10.60 -5.49
C GLU A 298 39.31 11.99 -5.27
N ALA A 299 39.34 12.53 -4.05
CA ALA A 299 38.91 13.89 -3.78
C ALA A 299 39.74 14.93 -4.55
N ARG A 300 41.08 14.76 -4.61
CA ARG A 300 41.96 15.63 -5.42
C ARG A 300 41.62 15.54 -6.90
N LYS A 301 41.31 14.35 -7.40
CA LYS A 301 40.84 14.15 -8.78
C LYS A 301 39.52 14.89 -9.04
N MET A 302 38.54 14.75 -8.15
CA MET A 302 37.26 15.46 -8.25
C MET A 302 37.41 16.97 -8.21
N VAL A 303 38.30 17.50 -7.36
CA VAL A 303 38.60 18.95 -7.30
C VAL A 303 39.23 19.42 -8.61
N ARG A 304 40.24 18.73 -9.14
CA ARG A 304 40.91 19.09 -10.40
C ARG A 304 40.01 19.00 -11.63
N GLU A 305 39.22 17.93 -11.75
CA GLU A 305 38.37 17.69 -12.93
C GLU A 305 37.19 18.67 -13.03
N LYS A 306 36.80 19.29 -11.90
CA LYS A 306 35.64 20.19 -11.79
C LYS A 306 36.00 21.58 -11.27
N GLU A 307 37.27 21.97 -11.40
CA GLU A 307 37.78 23.31 -11.11
C GLU A 307 37.02 24.34 -11.98
N GLY A 308 35.96 24.93 -11.43
CA GLY A 308 35.07 25.88 -12.10
C GLY A 308 33.57 25.72 -11.81
N GLU A 309 33.10 24.55 -11.35
CA GLU A 309 31.65 24.30 -11.10
C GLU A 309 31.13 24.88 -9.76
N GLY A 310 32.03 25.31 -8.86
CA GLY A 310 31.65 26.06 -7.64
C GLY A 310 30.72 25.35 -6.65
N THR A 311 30.63 24.01 -6.67
CA THR A 311 29.73 23.27 -5.78
C THR A 311 30.20 23.26 -4.33
N GLU A 312 29.25 23.21 -3.39
CA GLU A 312 29.51 23.13 -1.94
C GLU A 312 30.41 21.94 -1.55
N LEU A 313 30.24 20.79 -2.23
CA LEU A 313 31.09 19.61 -2.03
C LEU A 313 32.56 19.92 -2.33
N LEU A 314 32.85 20.54 -3.47
CA LEU A 314 34.23 20.79 -3.91
C LEU A 314 34.94 21.78 -2.98
N GLN A 315 34.23 22.79 -2.46
CA GLN A 315 34.77 23.72 -1.48
C GLN A 315 35.15 23.01 -0.17
N VAL A 316 34.27 22.14 0.32
CA VAL A 316 34.53 21.37 1.55
C VAL A 316 35.66 20.36 1.35
N LEU A 317 35.71 19.69 0.19
CA LEU A 317 36.79 18.76 -0.12
C LEU A 317 38.15 19.45 -0.25
N ALA A 318 38.20 20.63 -0.89
CA ALA A 318 39.43 21.43 -0.97
C ALA A 318 39.94 21.81 0.43
N ALA A 319 39.07 22.40 1.27
CA ALA A 319 39.41 22.75 2.66
C ALA A 319 39.83 21.53 3.49
N TRP A 320 39.22 20.36 3.24
CA TRP A 320 39.58 19.10 3.90
C TRP A 320 40.94 18.58 3.45
N LEU A 321 41.26 18.66 2.15
CA LEU A 321 42.57 18.26 1.61
C LEU A 321 43.71 19.19 2.07
N GLU A 322 43.40 20.45 2.38
CA GLU A 322 44.33 21.42 2.96
C GLU A 322 44.53 21.25 4.48
N GLY A 323 43.79 20.33 5.12
CA GLY A 323 43.90 20.08 6.56
C GLY A 323 43.25 21.16 7.44
N CYS A 324 42.21 21.84 6.95
CA CYS A 324 41.52 22.88 7.71
C CYS A 324 40.78 22.33 8.95
N ASP A 325 41.06 22.87 10.13
CA ASP A 325 40.38 22.49 11.38
C ASP A 325 38.87 22.80 11.40
N GLN A 326 38.41 23.68 10.50
CA GLN A 326 37.00 24.10 10.42
C GLN A 326 36.12 23.19 9.55
N VAL A 327 36.65 22.08 9.00
CA VAL A 327 35.88 21.14 8.16
C VAL A 327 34.54 20.73 8.76
N PRO A 328 34.41 20.41 10.06
CA PRO A 328 33.10 20.07 10.62
C PRO A 328 32.08 21.20 10.55
N ALA A 329 32.51 22.44 10.78
CA ALA A 329 31.65 23.62 10.67
C ALA A 329 31.25 23.89 9.21
N LEU A 330 32.18 23.69 8.27
CA LEU A 330 31.92 23.80 6.83
C LEU A 330 30.93 22.74 6.35
N VAL A 331 31.08 21.48 6.76
CA VAL A 331 30.14 20.39 6.45
C VAL A 331 28.74 20.69 6.97
N GLU A 332 28.63 21.24 8.19
CA GLU A 332 27.36 21.61 8.81
C GLU A 332 26.71 22.78 8.04
N ALA A 333 27.47 23.82 7.68
CA ALA A 333 26.98 24.96 6.90
C ALA A 333 26.59 24.58 5.46
N ALA A 334 27.40 23.76 4.78
CA ALA A 334 27.10 23.23 3.45
C ALA A 334 25.83 22.36 3.47
N THR A 335 25.73 21.44 4.43
CA THR A 335 24.51 20.62 4.64
C THR A 335 23.29 21.52 4.85
N GLN A 336 23.42 22.62 5.61
CA GLN A 336 22.33 23.58 5.78
C GLN A 336 21.87 24.16 4.47
N ARG A 337 22.79 24.69 3.67
CA ARG A 337 22.49 25.36 2.41
C ARG A 337 21.86 24.40 1.42
N ILE A 338 22.43 23.19 1.28
CA ILE A 338 21.89 22.14 0.41
C ILE A 338 20.45 21.77 0.84
N LEU A 339 20.21 21.57 2.14
CA LEU A 339 18.90 21.14 2.64
C LEU A 339 17.87 22.29 2.77
N GLN A 340 18.23 23.56 2.57
CA GLN A 340 17.26 24.68 2.59
C GLN A 340 16.14 24.52 1.55
N GLY A 341 16.43 23.84 0.42
CA GLY A 341 15.45 23.50 -0.60
C GLY A 341 14.49 22.37 -0.21
N LEU A 342 14.82 21.58 0.82
CA LEU A 342 14.05 20.44 1.32
C LEU A 342 12.94 20.86 2.33
N VAL A 343 12.42 22.10 2.17
CA VAL A 343 11.18 22.71 2.71
C VAL A 343 11.32 23.71 3.89
N PRO A 344 10.67 24.90 3.79
CA PRO A 344 9.93 25.47 4.93
C PRO A 344 8.53 26.00 4.55
N GLY A 345 7.45 25.47 5.16
CA GLY A 345 6.08 25.97 4.91
C GLY A 345 4.90 25.27 5.60
N GLY A 346 4.86 25.25 6.93
CA GLY A 346 3.61 25.33 7.72
C GLY A 346 2.67 24.12 7.75
N ARG A 347 2.96 23.13 8.60
CA ARG A 347 1.93 22.29 9.26
C ARG A 347 2.25 22.12 10.74
N ILE A 348 2.09 23.20 11.51
CA ILE A 348 2.10 23.14 12.98
C ILE A 348 0.67 23.37 13.48
N GLY A 349 0.14 22.32 14.12
CA GLY A 349 -0.75 22.35 15.29
C GLY A 349 -1.99 23.24 15.32
N LEU A 350 -3.17 22.62 15.24
CA LEU A 350 -4.33 23.05 16.03
C LEU A 350 -5.03 21.80 16.60
N ALA A 351 -4.56 21.34 17.76
CA ALA A 351 -5.28 20.45 18.65
C ALA A 351 -5.27 21.09 20.05
N GLY A 352 -6.47 21.27 20.62
CA GLY A 352 -6.65 21.72 22.00
C GLY A 352 -7.46 23.01 22.13
N ARG A 353 -8.77 22.88 22.33
CA ARG A 353 -9.50 23.70 23.31
C ARG A 353 -10.72 22.95 23.81
N SER A 354 -10.87 23.05 25.11
CA SER A 354 -11.67 22.27 26.05
C SER A 354 -13.16 22.59 26.00
N SER A 355 -13.90 21.66 26.58
CA SER A 355 -15.30 21.64 26.96
C SER A 355 -15.76 22.81 27.83
N GLY A 356 -17.00 23.26 27.62
CA GLY A 356 -17.73 24.09 28.57
C GLY A 356 -19.16 24.44 28.11
N ALA A 357 -20.15 23.82 28.78
CA ALA A 357 -21.51 24.29 29.05
C ALA A 357 -22.67 24.18 28.02
N LEU A 358 -23.54 23.19 28.32
CA LEU A 358 -24.99 23.31 28.58
C LEU A 358 -26.03 23.34 27.42
N GLN A 359 -26.50 22.13 27.10
CA GLN A 359 -27.84 21.61 27.45
C GLN A 359 -29.09 22.43 27.05
N ARG A 360 -29.85 21.91 26.07
CA ARG A 360 -31.34 21.86 26.08
C ARG A 360 -31.89 20.86 25.05
N SER A 361 -32.97 20.18 25.45
CA SER A 361 -33.84 19.27 24.68
C SER A 361 -33.36 17.83 24.45
N ARG A 362 -33.39 17.02 25.52
CA ARG A 362 -33.45 15.54 25.47
C ARG A 362 -34.87 15.10 25.11
N ASN A 363 -34.95 14.12 24.20
CA ASN A 363 -36.04 13.14 23.96
C ASN A 363 -36.48 12.91 22.50
N ARG A 364 -35.64 13.25 21.50
CA ARG A 364 -35.84 12.79 20.09
C ARG A 364 -34.57 12.38 19.32
N TRP A 365 -33.47 12.06 20.02
CA TRP A 365 -32.11 12.03 19.45
C TRP A 365 -31.32 10.69 19.53
N ARG A 366 -31.89 9.61 20.07
CA ARG A 366 -31.14 8.33 20.23
C ARG A 366 -31.02 7.48 18.96
N SER A 367 -31.97 7.55 18.01
CA SER A 367 -31.91 6.76 16.76
C SER A 367 -30.99 7.36 15.68
N ARG A 368 -30.79 8.69 15.66
CA ARG A 368 -29.89 9.38 14.69
C ARG A 368 -28.40 9.25 15.02
N GLN A 369 -28.01 9.12 16.29
CA GLN A 369 -26.61 8.99 16.70
C GLN A 369 -25.97 7.68 16.23
N SER A 370 -26.70 6.55 16.28
CA SER A 370 -26.19 5.25 15.80
C SER A 370 -25.89 5.27 14.29
N ILE A 371 -26.77 5.90 13.50
CA ILE A 371 -26.57 6.02 12.05
C ILE A 371 -25.37 6.93 11.74
N LEU A 372 -25.22 8.06 12.44
CA LEU A 372 -24.08 8.96 12.28
C LEU A 372 -22.78 8.33 12.78
N ALA A 373 -22.81 7.55 13.85
CA ALA A 373 -21.67 6.77 14.33
C ALA A 373 -21.26 5.70 13.32
N LYS A 374 -22.20 4.92 12.78
CA LYS A 374 -21.93 3.94 11.71
C LYS A 374 -21.36 4.60 10.45
N ARG A 375 -21.87 5.78 10.06
CA ARG A 375 -21.35 6.56 8.93
C ARG A 375 -19.94 7.09 9.19
N ARG A 376 -19.65 7.57 10.41
CA ARG A 376 -18.31 8.02 10.82
C ARG A 376 -17.33 6.85 10.87
N ALA A 377 -17.71 5.72 11.46
CA ALA A 377 -16.91 4.50 11.48
C ALA A 377 -16.61 4.03 10.05
N TYR A 378 -17.63 3.95 9.19
CA TYR A 378 -17.44 3.62 7.78
C TYR A 378 -16.48 4.60 7.10
N HIS A 379 -16.66 5.91 7.29
CA HIS A 379 -15.79 6.93 6.72
C HIS A 379 -14.34 6.76 7.16
N ASN A 380 -14.10 6.52 8.45
CA ASN A 380 -12.76 6.28 9.00
C ASN A 380 -12.12 5.01 8.41
N TYR A 381 -12.87 3.92 8.31
CA TYR A 381 -12.39 2.69 7.68
C TYR A 381 -12.08 2.91 6.20
N GLN A 382 -12.91 3.66 5.46
CA GLN A 382 -12.62 3.99 4.06
C GLN A 382 -11.42 4.94 3.91
N PHE A 383 -11.19 5.83 4.89
CA PHE A 383 -10.01 6.69 4.93
C PHE A 383 -8.75 5.87 5.17
N LEU A 384 -8.74 5.02 6.20
CA LEU A 384 -7.63 4.12 6.51
C LEU A 384 -7.38 3.14 5.36
N LEU A 385 -8.40 2.52 4.78
CA LEU A 385 -8.22 1.60 3.64
C LEU A 385 -7.52 2.27 2.44
N ARG A 386 -7.69 3.58 2.24
CA ARG A 386 -7.02 4.34 1.16
C ARG A 386 -5.64 4.81 1.56
N LYS A 387 -5.46 5.24 2.80
CA LYS A 387 -4.21 5.83 3.30
C LYS A 387 -3.21 4.77 3.77
N ASP A 388 -3.69 3.83 4.58
CA ASP A 388 -2.92 2.77 5.23
C ASP A 388 -3.79 1.50 5.43
N PRO A 389 -3.93 0.66 4.38
CA PRO A 389 -4.70 -0.56 4.46
C PRO A 389 -4.09 -1.61 5.40
N ALA A 390 -2.79 -1.56 5.67
CA ALA A 390 -2.09 -2.49 6.56
C ALA A 390 -2.48 -2.23 8.01
N ARG A 391 -2.45 -0.97 8.45
CA ARG A 391 -2.94 -0.56 9.76
C ARG A 391 -4.42 -0.92 9.96
N LEU A 392 -5.26 -0.68 8.95
CA LEU A 392 -6.66 -1.07 9.03
C LEU A 392 -6.82 -2.58 9.21
N ALA A 393 -6.02 -3.38 8.49
CA ALA A 393 -6.05 -4.83 8.63
C ALA A 393 -5.65 -5.23 10.05
N GLU A 394 -4.59 -4.64 10.60
CA GLU A 394 -4.14 -4.90 11.98
C GLU A 394 -5.23 -4.56 13.01
N GLU A 395 -5.83 -3.37 12.94
CA GLU A 395 -6.94 -2.95 13.82
C GLU A 395 -8.14 -3.92 13.76
N ILE A 396 -8.43 -4.49 12.58
CA ILE A 396 -9.53 -5.46 12.41
C ILE A 396 -9.14 -6.86 12.90
N LEU A 397 -7.93 -7.33 12.59
CA LEU A 397 -7.53 -8.71 12.81
C LEU A 397 -7.15 -8.98 14.27
N GLU A 398 -6.52 -8.01 14.93
CA GLU A 398 -6.07 -8.15 16.32
C GLU A 398 -7.05 -7.58 17.35
N GLU A 399 -8.15 -6.95 16.91
CA GLU A 399 -9.07 -6.21 17.79
C GLU A 399 -8.37 -5.12 18.63
N ASN A 400 -7.17 -4.71 18.20
CA ASN A 400 -6.41 -3.64 18.81
C ASN A 400 -7.20 -2.33 18.60
N SER A 401 -7.86 -1.89 19.66
CA SER A 401 -8.07 -0.47 19.85
C SER A 401 -6.67 0.14 19.92
N SER A 402 -6.43 1.23 19.20
CA SER A 402 -5.17 1.97 19.27
C SER A 402 -5.06 2.60 20.66
N GLU A 403 -4.88 1.78 21.69
CA GLU A 403 -4.74 2.20 23.08
C GLU A 403 -3.41 2.94 23.14
N ARG A 404 -3.52 4.24 23.40
CA ARG A 404 -2.37 5.06 23.72
C ARG A 404 -1.68 4.40 24.92
N CYS A 405 -0.34 4.37 24.91
CA CYS A 405 0.40 3.88 26.06
C CYS A 405 -0.13 4.58 27.33
N PRO A 406 -0.65 3.81 28.31
CA PRO A 406 -1.30 4.38 29.49
C PRO A 406 -0.28 4.91 30.51
N ILE A 407 1.01 4.69 30.27
CA ILE A 407 2.09 5.04 31.17
C ILE A 407 2.33 6.57 31.12
N PRO A 408 2.41 7.25 32.28
CA PRO A 408 2.74 8.67 32.33
C PRO A 408 4.10 8.99 31.70
N VAL A 409 4.19 10.14 31.01
CA VAL A 409 5.38 10.59 30.26
C VAL A 409 6.60 10.73 31.18
N ASP A 410 6.43 11.19 32.42
CA ASP A 410 7.54 11.37 33.37
C ASP A 410 8.17 10.04 33.78
N LYS A 411 7.34 9.00 33.99
CA LYS A 411 7.82 7.65 34.29
C LYS A 411 8.58 7.06 33.11
N ILE A 412 8.09 7.28 31.88
CA ILE A 412 8.78 6.87 30.65
C ILE A 412 10.14 7.57 30.55
N HIS A 413 10.17 8.89 30.73
CA HIS A 413 11.39 9.68 30.69
C HIS A 413 12.42 9.18 31.70
N GLY A 414 12.04 8.96 32.96
CA GLY A 414 12.95 8.44 33.99
C GLY A 414 13.57 7.08 33.64
N VAL A 415 12.77 6.15 33.13
CA VAL A 415 13.25 4.80 32.74
C VAL A 415 14.21 4.86 31.56
N PHE A 416 13.87 5.57 30.48
CA PHE A 416 14.72 5.65 29.29
C PHE A 416 15.96 6.51 29.52
N LYS A 417 15.87 7.56 30.34
CA LYS A 417 17.02 8.38 30.73
C LYS A 417 18.05 7.55 31.49
N ALA A 418 17.64 6.82 32.52
CA ALA A 418 18.52 5.94 33.29
C ALA A 418 19.14 4.82 32.42
N LYS A 419 18.48 4.44 31.34
CA LYS A 419 18.93 3.38 30.44
C LYS A 419 19.91 3.85 29.38
N TRP A 420 19.70 5.00 28.77
CA TRP A 420 20.49 5.47 27.62
C TRP A 420 21.57 6.49 27.96
N GLU A 421 21.46 7.23 29.08
CA GLU A 421 22.48 8.20 29.47
C GLU A 421 23.65 7.58 30.25
N ASN A 422 23.45 6.39 30.82
CA ASN A 422 24.48 5.69 31.56
C ASN A 422 25.27 4.77 30.62
N PRO A 423 26.58 5.00 30.40
CA PRO A 423 27.39 4.12 29.57
C PRO A 423 27.46 2.72 30.19
N SER A 424 27.44 1.70 29.34
CA SER A 424 27.63 0.32 29.78
C SER A 424 29.13 0.05 29.94
N PRO A 425 29.57 -0.63 31.02
CA PRO A 425 30.98 -0.94 31.21
C PRO A 425 31.49 -1.85 30.08
N PHE A 426 32.66 -1.53 29.54
CA PHE A 426 33.35 -2.33 28.54
C PHE A 426 34.80 -2.54 28.98
N GLY A 427 35.19 -3.80 29.18
CA GLY A 427 36.53 -4.21 29.60
C GLY A 427 37.40 -4.79 28.47
N GLY A 428 36.96 -4.65 27.21
CA GLY A 428 37.60 -5.27 26.05
C GLY A 428 36.99 -6.61 25.66
N LEU A 429 37.43 -7.19 24.53
CA LEU A 429 36.94 -8.49 24.04
C LEU A 429 37.70 -9.69 24.64
N GLY A 430 38.84 -9.47 25.31
CA GLY A 430 39.64 -10.53 25.94
C GLY A 430 40.06 -11.63 24.94
N ARG A 431 39.70 -12.88 25.24
CA ARG A 431 40.01 -14.05 24.39
C ARG A 431 39.09 -14.18 23.16
N PHE A 432 38.00 -13.44 23.09
CA PHE A 432 37.03 -13.53 22.00
C PHE A 432 37.55 -12.74 20.80
N ARG A 433 37.99 -13.47 19.76
CA ARG A 433 38.57 -12.88 18.55
C ARG A 433 37.96 -13.49 17.30
N VAL A 434 37.76 -12.65 16.30
CA VAL A 434 37.45 -13.02 14.91
C VAL A 434 38.77 -13.04 14.14
N GLU A 435 39.01 -14.08 13.34
CA GLU A 435 40.26 -14.22 12.57
C GLU A 435 40.12 -13.64 11.16
N GLU A 436 38.90 -13.65 10.63
CA GLU A 436 38.54 -13.10 9.34
C GLU A 436 38.61 -11.57 9.37
N LYS A 437 39.41 -11.02 8.44
CA LYS A 437 39.58 -9.58 8.25
C LYS A 437 38.53 -9.03 7.30
N ALA A 438 38.21 -7.75 7.46
CA ALA A 438 37.31 -7.03 6.58
C ALA A 438 37.91 -6.81 5.18
N GLU A 439 37.10 -7.02 4.16
CA GLU A 439 37.42 -6.76 2.76
C GLU A 439 37.23 -5.26 2.46
N ASN A 440 38.19 -4.44 2.90
CA ASN A 440 38.12 -2.97 2.82
C ASN A 440 38.01 -2.42 1.39
N GLU A 441 38.26 -3.22 0.35
CA GLU A 441 38.02 -2.82 -1.05
C GLU A 441 36.55 -2.51 -1.33
N HIS A 442 35.60 -3.18 -0.66
CA HIS A 442 34.17 -2.86 -0.75
C HIS A 442 33.81 -1.50 -0.15
N LEU A 443 34.71 -0.96 0.67
CA LEU A 443 34.63 0.38 1.25
C LEU A 443 35.42 1.40 0.41
N SER A 444 36.04 0.99 -0.71
CA SER A 444 36.79 1.91 -1.56
C SER A 444 35.88 2.72 -2.50
N GLY A 445 36.24 3.99 -2.72
CA GLY A 445 35.62 4.85 -3.71
C GLY A 445 34.36 5.63 -3.27
N PRO A 446 33.92 6.59 -4.10
CA PRO A 446 32.80 7.48 -3.80
C PRO A 446 31.46 6.76 -3.83
N ILE A 447 30.47 7.30 -3.11
CA ILE A 447 29.06 6.90 -3.16
C ILE A 447 28.48 7.29 -4.52
N SER A 448 27.94 6.32 -5.24
CA SER A 448 27.33 6.52 -6.55
C SER A 448 25.85 6.94 -6.45
N THR A 449 25.34 7.61 -7.49
CA THR A 449 23.90 7.90 -7.63
C THR A 449 23.06 6.62 -7.67
N GLY A 450 23.58 5.56 -8.31
CA GLY A 450 22.92 4.25 -8.41
C GLY A 450 22.67 3.59 -7.05
N GLU A 451 23.63 3.67 -6.12
CA GLU A 451 23.46 3.16 -4.75
C GLU A 451 22.35 3.88 -3.98
N ILE A 452 22.26 5.20 -4.13
CA ILE A 452 21.24 6.03 -3.49
C ILE A 452 19.87 5.76 -4.10
N GLN A 453 19.77 5.71 -5.43
CA GLN A 453 18.53 5.40 -6.14
C GLN A 453 18.01 4.01 -5.76
N SER A 454 18.87 2.99 -5.73
CA SER A 454 18.51 1.65 -5.25
C SER A 454 17.98 1.71 -3.81
N SER A 455 18.69 2.39 -2.92
CA SER A 455 18.31 2.57 -1.51
C SER A 455 16.96 3.29 -1.33
N LEU A 456 16.67 4.28 -2.18
CA LEU A 456 15.39 5.01 -2.22
C LEU A 456 14.26 4.13 -2.77
N GLN A 457 14.49 3.36 -3.83
CA GLN A 457 13.48 2.46 -4.39
C GLN A 457 13.04 1.40 -3.38
N HIS A 458 13.98 0.83 -2.64
CA HIS A 458 13.70 -0.18 -1.61
C HIS A 458 13.10 0.39 -0.31
N ALA A 459 13.23 1.70 -0.06
CA ALA A 459 12.59 2.34 1.09
C ALA A 459 11.05 2.31 0.97
N LEU A 460 10.34 2.01 2.07
CA LEU A 460 8.87 2.03 2.08
C LEU A 460 8.33 3.44 1.79
N ASN A 461 7.31 3.53 0.94
CA ASN A 461 6.68 4.81 0.56
C ASN A 461 5.97 5.53 1.73
N ALA A 462 5.65 4.81 2.80
CA ALA A 462 4.95 5.33 3.98
C ALA A 462 5.81 5.28 5.26
N THR A 463 7.13 5.46 5.13
CA THR A 463 8.01 5.56 6.29
C THR A 463 7.65 6.79 7.13
N ALA A 464 7.62 6.65 8.46
CA ALA A 464 7.38 7.76 9.35
C ALA A 464 8.56 8.77 9.27
N PRO A 465 8.28 10.08 9.23
CA PRO A 465 9.33 11.10 9.25
C PRO A 465 10.04 11.14 10.60
N GLY A 466 11.28 11.61 10.60
CA GLY A 466 12.01 11.94 11.83
C GLY A 466 11.48 13.25 12.44
N PRO A 467 12.20 13.81 13.43
CA PRO A 467 11.88 15.12 14.01
C PRO A 467 11.92 16.28 13.00
N ASP A 468 12.65 16.11 11.88
CA ASP A 468 12.75 17.04 10.76
C ASP A 468 11.49 17.12 9.89
N GLY A 469 10.57 16.16 10.02
CA GLY A 469 9.33 16.12 9.24
C GLY A 469 9.49 15.69 7.78
N VAL A 470 10.70 15.33 7.35
CA VAL A 470 11.01 14.94 5.96
C VAL A 470 10.52 13.53 5.66
N GLU A 471 9.62 13.40 4.68
CA GLU A 471 9.13 12.11 4.17
C GLU A 471 9.84 11.72 2.86
N LYS A 472 9.77 10.44 2.49
CA LYS A 472 10.34 9.93 1.23
C LYS A 472 9.89 10.73 0.00
N ARG A 473 8.62 11.15 -0.04
CA ARG A 473 8.08 11.94 -1.16
C ARG A 473 8.78 13.29 -1.29
N ASP A 474 9.11 13.92 -0.16
CA ASP A 474 9.66 15.27 -0.15
C ASP A 474 11.10 15.21 -0.71
N VAL A 475 11.81 14.12 -0.41
CA VAL A 475 13.12 13.80 -1.00
C VAL A 475 13.02 13.54 -2.50
N LEU A 476 12.03 12.75 -2.96
CA LEU A 476 11.85 12.45 -4.39
C LEU A 476 11.43 13.66 -5.21
N ASP A 477 10.62 14.55 -4.62
CA ASP A 477 10.19 15.79 -5.27
C ASP A 477 11.34 16.81 -5.33
N TRP A 478 12.22 16.82 -4.32
CA TRP A 478 13.36 17.73 -4.24
C TRP A 478 14.57 17.27 -5.08
N ASP A 479 14.90 15.98 -5.06
CA ASP A 479 16.07 15.42 -5.75
C ASP A 479 15.71 14.13 -6.53
N PRO A 480 14.97 14.26 -7.64
CA PRO A 480 14.47 13.12 -8.40
C PRO A 480 15.58 12.28 -9.03
N THR A 481 16.73 12.88 -9.35
CA THR A 481 17.91 12.20 -9.94
C THR A 481 18.86 11.63 -8.89
N CYS A 482 18.71 12.05 -7.62
CA CYS A 482 19.59 11.72 -6.50
C CYS A 482 21.00 12.33 -6.58
N GLU A 483 21.23 13.30 -7.46
CA GLU A 483 22.54 13.92 -7.64
C GLU A 483 22.94 14.80 -6.45
N THR A 484 21.97 15.51 -5.87
CA THR A 484 22.22 16.40 -4.73
C THR A 484 22.54 15.59 -3.48
N LEU A 485 21.79 14.50 -3.25
CA LEU A 485 22.08 13.53 -2.20
C LEU A 485 23.44 12.86 -2.39
N THR A 486 23.84 12.56 -3.63
CA THR A 486 25.17 12.02 -3.92
C THR A 486 26.26 12.99 -3.50
N GLN A 487 26.14 14.27 -3.83
CA GLN A 487 27.11 15.28 -3.38
C GLN A 487 27.15 15.36 -1.84
N LEU A 488 25.99 15.40 -1.21
CA LEU A 488 25.86 15.49 0.25
C LEU A 488 26.47 14.26 0.96
N PHE A 489 26.17 13.05 0.48
CA PHE A 489 26.67 11.82 1.09
C PHE A 489 28.17 11.63 0.84
N ASN A 490 28.67 12.00 -0.33
CA ASN A 490 30.11 12.00 -0.58
C ASN A 490 30.84 12.99 0.32
N MET A 491 30.29 14.18 0.55
CA MET A 491 30.87 15.13 1.50
C MET A 491 31.07 14.48 2.89
N TRP A 492 30.07 13.77 3.40
CA TRP A 492 30.17 13.07 4.69
C TRP A 492 31.10 11.86 4.64
N TRP A 493 31.07 11.12 3.53
CA TRP A 493 31.90 9.94 3.30
C TRP A 493 33.39 10.26 3.27
N PHE A 494 33.79 11.30 2.52
CA PHE A 494 35.18 11.73 2.43
C PHE A 494 35.67 12.35 3.74
N THR A 495 34.92 13.29 4.31
CA THR A 495 35.37 14.03 5.50
C THR A 495 35.26 13.24 6.80
N GLY A 496 34.47 12.15 6.82
CA GLY A 496 34.14 11.43 8.05
C GLY A 496 33.15 12.18 8.96
N VAL A 497 32.66 13.36 8.56
CA VAL A 497 31.79 14.21 9.39
C VAL A 497 30.31 14.01 9.05
N VAL A 498 29.53 13.65 10.07
CA VAL A 498 28.07 13.56 9.97
C VAL A 498 27.42 14.79 10.63
N PRO A 499 26.49 15.51 9.96
CA PRO A 499 25.86 16.72 10.49
C PRO A 499 25.05 16.50 11.76
N THR A 500 25.27 17.34 12.76
CA THR A 500 24.65 17.24 14.09
C THR A 500 23.13 17.40 14.03
N ARG A 501 22.63 18.28 13.15
CA ARG A 501 21.20 18.54 12.98
C ARG A 501 20.38 17.28 12.63
N LEU A 502 20.99 16.31 11.97
CA LEU A 502 20.33 15.08 11.49
C LEU A 502 20.38 13.94 12.52
N LYS A 503 21.19 14.10 13.58
CA LYS A 503 21.40 13.07 14.62
C LYS A 503 20.29 13.03 15.67
N LYS A 504 19.43 14.07 15.74
CA LYS A 504 18.25 14.08 16.60
C LYS A 504 17.20 13.11 16.08
N SER A 505 16.65 12.30 16.97
CA SER A 505 15.65 11.29 16.66
C SER A 505 14.42 11.41 17.56
N ARG A 506 13.34 10.72 17.20
CA ARG A 506 12.17 10.53 18.06
C ARG A 506 11.91 9.06 18.27
N THR A 507 11.54 8.66 19.48
CA THR A 507 11.22 7.26 19.80
C THR A 507 9.71 7.10 20.00
N ILE A 508 9.10 6.13 19.33
CA ILE A 508 7.71 5.73 19.57
C ILE A 508 7.68 4.38 20.30
N LEU A 509 6.68 4.17 21.16
CA LEU A 509 6.52 2.90 21.89
C LEU A 509 5.49 2.00 21.19
N ILE A 510 5.89 0.78 20.87
CA ILE A 510 5.01 -0.26 20.29
C ILE A 510 4.80 -1.38 21.32
N PRO A 511 3.56 -1.77 21.63
CA PRO A 511 3.32 -2.82 22.63
C PRO A 511 3.82 -4.18 22.12
N LYS A 512 4.45 -4.97 23.00
CA LYS A 512 4.91 -6.35 22.71
C LYS A 512 3.75 -7.34 22.68
N THR A 513 2.73 -7.09 23.48
CA THR A 513 1.52 -7.91 23.64
C THR A 513 0.28 -7.02 23.64
N SER A 514 -0.87 -7.57 23.25
CA SER A 514 -2.16 -6.90 23.29
C SER A 514 -2.89 -7.05 24.64
N ASP A 515 -2.24 -7.66 25.64
CA ASP A 515 -2.82 -7.91 26.95
C ASP A 515 -2.82 -6.64 27.81
N ALA A 516 -4.00 -6.01 27.92
CA ALA A 516 -4.21 -4.75 28.65
C ALA A 516 -3.73 -4.79 30.11
N GLY A 517 -3.76 -5.96 30.76
CA GLY A 517 -3.28 -6.15 32.14
C GLY A 517 -1.77 -5.93 32.33
N THR A 518 -0.98 -6.06 31.25
CA THR A 518 0.49 -5.91 31.28
C THR A 518 0.99 -4.60 30.67
N ALA A 519 0.07 -3.76 30.16
CA ALA A 519 0.37 -2.54 29.41
C ALA A 519 0.95 -1.40 30.26
N MET A 520 0.85 -1.48 31.60
CA MET A 520 1.40 -0.49 32.54
C MET A 520 2.91 -0.65 32.80
N GLU A 521 3.51 -1.76 32.36
CA GLU A 521 4.94 -2.01 32.50
C GLU A 521 5.71 -1.53 31.27
N VAL A 522 6.68 -0.62 31.46
CA VAL A 522 7.50 -0.09 30.36
C VAL A 522 8.26 -1.20 29.62
N GLY A 523 8.65 -2.27 30.31
CA GLY A 523 9.35 -3.43 29.73
C GLY A 523 8.53 -4.19 28.67
N ASN A 524 7.21 -4.02 28.64
CA ASN A 524 6.31 -4.62 27.65
C ASN A 524 6.12 -3.75 26.40
N TRP A 525 6.88 -2.65 26.28
CA TRP A 525 6.91 -1.78 25.11
C TRP A 525 8.27 -1.86 24.41
N ARG A 526 8.26 -1.84 23.07
CA ARG A 526 9.45 -1.73 22.22
C ARG A 526 9.68 -0.27 21.83
N PRO A 527 10.86 0.31 22.13
CA PRO A 527 11.20 1.66 21.67
C PRO A 527 11.66 1.62 20.21
N ILE A 528 10.90 2.23 19.29
CA ILE A 528 11.32 2.40 17.90
C ILE A 528 11.81 3.83 17.67
N THR A 529 13.10 3.97 17.45
CA THR A 529 13.79 5.25 17.21
C THR A 529 13.78 5.59 15.72
N ILE A 530 13.23 6.75 15.40
CA ILE A 530 13.02 7.27 14.05
C ILE A 530 13.88 8.53 13.91
N GLY A 531 14.98 8.40 13.18
CA GLY A 531 15.85 9.52 12.80
C GLY A 531 15.44 10.21 11.48
N SER A 532 16.22 11.21 11.08
CA SER A 532 16.05 11.90 9.79
C SER A 532 15.96 10.91 8.62
N MET A 533 15.07 11.17 7.66
CA MET A 533 15.00 10.37 6.43
C MET A 533 16.32 10.41 5.65
N ILE A 534 16.99 11.57 5.61
CA ILE A 534 18.26 11.75 4.88
C ILE A 534 19.37 10.92 5.54
N LEU A 535 19.50 10.99 6.86
CA LEU A 535 20.51 10.20 7.58
C LEU A 535 20.24 8.70 7.46
N ARG A 536 18.98 8.25 7.51
CA ARG A 536 18.61 6.84 7.30
C ARG A 536 18.89 6.34 5.88
N LEU A 537 18.86 7.22 4.88
CA LEU A 537 19.26 6.87 3.52
C LEU A 537 20.78 6.68 3.44
N PHE A 538 21.55 7.59 4.05
CA PHE A 538 23.00 7.46 4.14
C PHE A 538 23.40 6.17 4.88
N THR A 539 22.88 5.95 6.09
CA THR A 539 23.21 4.74 6.88
C THR A 539 22.80 3.47 6.17
N ARG A 540 21.75 3.46 5.33
CA ARG A 540 21.41 2.30 4.48
C ARG A 540 22.48 2.00 3.42
N VAL A 541 23.03 3.02 2.76
CA VAL A 541 24.14 2.84 1.81
C VAL A 541 25.35 2.27 2.52
N ILE A 542 25.72 2.86 3.67
CA ILE A 542 26.84 2.40 4.49
C ILE A 542 26.62 0.97 4.99
N THR A 543 25.39 0.61 5.40
CA THR A 543 25.06 -0.76 5.83
C THR A 543 25.35 -1.76 4.73
N LYS A 544 25.03 -1.45 3.47
CA LYS A 544 25.27 -2.35 2.35
C LYS A 544 26.76 -2.55 2.12
N ARG A 545 27.53 -1.46 2.00
CA ARG A 545 28.98 -1.51 1.83
C ARG A 545 29.67 -2.27 2.97
N LEU A 546 29.25 -2.01 4.22
CA LEU A 546 29.80 -2.67 5.40
C LEU A 546 29.40 -4.16 5.48
N ALA A 547 28.19 -4.53 5.05
CA ALA A 547 27.77 -5.93 5.00
C ALA A 547 28.57 -6.74 3.97
N ASP A 548 28.92 -6.12 2.84
CA ASP A 548 29.78 -6.73 1.81
C ASP A 548 31.23 -6.83 2.30
N ALA A 549 31.72 -5.83 3.04
CA ALA A 549 33.09 -5.83 3.59
C ALA A 549 33.29 -6.76 4.81
N CYS A 550 32.26 -6.98 5.62
CA CYS A 550 32.37 -7.68 6.90
C CYS A 550 31.48 -8.94 6.93
N PRO A 551 31.95 -10.08 6.41
CA PRO A 551 31.18 -11.31 6.45
C PRO A 551 31.01 -11.80 7.90
N LEU A 552 29.77 -11.99 8.33
CA LEU A 552 29.43 -12.55 9.64
C LEU A 552 29.60 -14.07 9.68
N HIS A 553 29.90 -14.61 10.87
CA HIS A 553 29.98 -16.04 11.09
C HIS A 553 28.75 -16.80 10.54
N PRO A 554 28.91 -17.97 9.88
CA PRO A 554 27.78 -18.71 9.28
C PRO A 554 26.66 -19.09 10.25
N ARG A 555 26.96 -19.20 11.56
CA ARG A 555 25.97 -19.48 12.61
C ARG A 555 25.08 -18.29 12.96
N GLN A 556 25.49 -17.06 12.63
CA GLN A 556 24.64 -15.88 12.72
C GLN A 556 23.75 -15.82 11.48
N ARG A 557 22.44 -16.05 11.67
CA ARG A 557 21.44 -16.08 10.59
C ARG A 557 20.43 -14.93 10.65
N GLY A 558 20.50 -14.09 11.68
CA GLY A 558 19.66 -12.89 11.80
C GLY A 558 20.12 -11.78 10.86
N PHE A 559 19.17 -11.07 10.25
CA PHE A 559 19.43 -9.92 9.36
C PHE A 559 20.30 -10.22 8.12
N ARG A 560 20.41 -11.49 7.70
CA ARG A 560 21.13 -11.91 6.49
C ARG A 560 20.16 -12.37 5.39
N PRO A 561 20.57 -12.34 4.11
CA PRO A 561 19.77 -12.82 2.99
C PRO A 561 19.76 -14.36 2.92
N SER A 562 19.31 -15.03 3.98
CA SER A 562 19.16 -16.50 4.03
C SER A 562 17.81 -16.89 4.66
N PRO A 563 17.31 -18.13 4.45
CA PRO A 563 16.14 -18.64 5.16
C PRO A 563 16.48 -19.00 6.62
N GLY A 564 17.13 -18.10 7.35
CA GLY A 564 17.78 -18.36 8.63
C GLY A 564 16.89 -18.98 9.71
N CYS A 565 15.62 -18.55 9.80
CA CYS A 565 14.68 -19.17 10.75
C CYS A 565 14.44 -20.65 10.43
N ALA A 566 14.28 -20.98 9.15
CA ALA A 566 14.07 -22.36 8.73
C ALA A 566 15.33 -23.19 8.98
N GLU A 567 16.51 -22.67 8.63
CA GLU A 567 17.77 -23.38 8.86
C GLU A 567 17.99 -23.65 10.35
N ASN A 568 17.77 -22.67 11.25
CA ASN A 568 17.96 -22.88 12.70
C ASN A 568 16.98 -23.92 13.24
N LEU A 569 15.71 -23.85 12.83
CA LEU A 569 14.69 -24.82 13.26
C LEU A 569 14.97 -26.23 12.76
N GLU A 570 15.41 -26.38 11.51
CA GLU A 570 15.69 -27.70 10.91
C GLU A 570 16.97 -28.32 11.47
N VAL A 571 18.00 -27.50 11.76
CA VAL A 571 19.19 -27.96 12.51
C VAL A 571 18.77 -28.46 13.89
N LEU A 572 18.02 -27.67 14.66
CA LEU A 572 17.59 -28.04 16.00
C LEU A 572 16.73 -29.31 16.01
N GLN A 573 15.80 -29.46 15.05
CA GLN A 573 15.03 -30.70 14.88
C GLN A 573 15.91 -31.89 14.47
N GLY A 574 16.90 -31.66 13.61
CA GLY A 574 17.89 -32.66 13.20
C GLY A 574 18.69 -33.18 14.38
N LEU A 575 19.12 -32.31 15.29
CA LEU A 575 19.87 -32.67 16.49
C LEU A 575 19.06 -33.53 17.45
N ILE A 576 17.80 -33.17 17.73
CA ILE A 576 16.91 -34.02 18.56
C ILE A 576 16.71 -35.39 17.92
N ARG A 577 16.57 -35.44 16.60
CA ARG A 577 16.41 -36.69 15.87
C ARG A 577 17.66 -37.57 15.99
N HIS A 578 18.83 -36.99 15.73
CA HIS A 578 20.12 -37.67 15.82
C HIS A 578 20.42 -38.17 17.24
N CYS A 579 20.13 -37.34 18.26
CA CYS A 579 20.21 -37.72 19.68
C CYS A 579 19.45 -39.01 19.99
N LYS A 580 18.26 -39.18 19.40
CA LYS A 580 17.43 -40.38 19.59
C LYS A 580 17.90 -41.58 18.77
N GLU A 581 18.39 -41.35 17.56
CA GLU A 581 18.86 -42.40 16.65
C GLU A 581 20.18 -43.00 17.15
N GLU A 582 21.13 -42.16 17.56
CA GLU A 582 22.45 -42.57 18.07
C GLU A 582 22.47 -42.84 19.58
N SER A 583 21.33 -42.69 20.27
CA SER A 583 21.24 -42.81 21.74
C SER A 583 22.33 -42.00 22.45
N SER A 584 22.51 -40.74 22.06
CA SER A 584 23.52 -39.82 22.60
C SER A 584 22.88 -38.70 23.42
N PRO A 585 23.56 -38.18 24.47
CA PRO A 585 23.04 -37.06 25.24
C PRO A 585 23.04 -35.73 24.46
N LEU A 586 22.04 -34.88 24.69
CA LEU A 586 21.89 -33.57 24.05
C LEU A 586 21.42 -32.53 25.08
N ALA A 587 22.23 -31.51 25.29
CA ALA A 587 21.91 -30.34 26.09
C ALA A 587 21.61 -29.14 25.17
N VAL A 588 20.52 -28.42 25.45
CA VAL A 588 20.15 -27.21 24.72
C VAL A 588 19.75 -26.11 25.70
N VAL A 589 20.27 -24.90 25.50
CA VAL A 589 19.91 -23.70 26.27
C VAL A 589 19.57 -22.55 25.33
N PHE A 590 18.36 -22.03 25.43
CA PHE A 590 17.92 -20.79 24.78
C PHE A 590 18.25 -19.61 25.69
N ILE A 591 19.07 -18.70 25.17
CA ILE A 591 19.56 -17.51 25.86
C ILE A 591 18.74 -16.31 25.42
N ASP A 592 18.24 -15.54 26.40
CA ASP A 592 17.54 -14.27 26.19
C ASP A 592 18.41 -13.13 26.76
N PHE A 593 18.94 -12.26 25.90
CA PHE A 593 19.68 -11.09 26.34
C PHE A 593 18.73 -10.01 26.88
N ALA A 594 19.10 -9.41 28.01
CA ALA A 594 18.34 -8.35 28.65
C ALA A 594 18.45 -7.04 27.85
N GLN A 595 17.45 -6.78 27.00
CA GLN A 595 17.32 -5.54 26.22
C GLN A 595 18.56 -5.26 25.35
N ALA A 596 19.11 -6.30 24.69
CA ALA A 596 20.43 -6.29 24.06
C ALA A 596 20.70 -5.08 23.16
N PHE A 597 19.74 -4.75 22.29
CA PHE A 597 19.85 -3.61 21.37
C PHE A 597 19.99 -2.27 22.09
N ASP A 598 19.41 -2.14 23.28
CA ASP A 598 19.44 -0.89 24.02
C ASP A 598 20.60 -0.79 25.02
N THR A 599 21.37 -1.87 25.22
CA THR A 599 22.41 -1.97 26.27
C THR A 599 23.81 -2.25 25.75
N VAL A 600 23.96 -2.59 24.46
CA VAL A 600 25.29 -2.77 23.84
C VAL A 600 26.10 -1.46 23.88
N SER A 601 27.35 -1.52 24.39
CA SER A 601 28.24 -0.36 24.45
C SER A 601 28.67 0.09 23.05
N HIS A 602 28.80 1.41 22.84
CA HIS A 602 29.39 1.93 21.60
C HIS A 602 30.86 1.56 21.48
N GLU A 603 31.61 1.54 22.59
CA GLU A 603 33.00 1.10 22.61
C GLU A 603 33.14 -0.38 22.21
N HIS A 604 32.19 -1.23 22.63
CA HIS A 604 32.15 -2.62 22.22
C HIS A 604 31.98 -2.76 20.70
N ILE A 605 31.06 -1.99 20.09
CA ILE A 605 30.86 -1.99 18.64
C ILE A 605 32.13 -1.54 17.91
N LEU A 606 32.75 -0.45 18.35
CA LEU A 606 33.96 0.10 17.73
C LEU A 606 35.14 -0.88 17.88
N SER A 607 35.28 -1.53 19.04
CA SER A 607 36.30 -2.54 19.28
C SER A 607 36.09 -3.79 18.41
N ALA A 608 34.86 -4.21 18.16
CA ALA A 608 34.57 -5.33 17.28
C ALA A 608 34.93 -5.01 15.82
N LEU A 609 34.61 -3.81 15.34
CA LEU A 609 35.01 -3.34 14.01
C LEU A 609 36.53 -3.22 13.85
N GLY A 610 37.22 -2.68 14.86
CA GLY A 610 38.67 -2.59 14.86
C GLY A 610 39.37 -3.95 14.90
N GLN A 611 38.78 -4.95 15.60
CA GLN A 611 39.33 -6.30 15.68
C GLN A 611 39.38 -7.00 14.32
N ILE A 612 38.36 -6.81 13.47
CA ILE A 612 38.34 -7.35 12.09
C ILE A 612 39.01 -6.41 11.09
N GLU A 613 39.77 -5.41 11.55
CA GLU A 613 40.53 -4.48 10.71
C GLU A 613 39.67 -3.70 9.69
N VAL A 614 38.44 -3.30 10.07
CA VAL A 614 37.71 -2.28 9.28
C VAL A 614 38.52 -0.99 9.29
N ASP A 615 38.64 -0.35 8.13
CA ASP A 615 39.44 0.86 7.98
C ASP A 615 39.08 1.93 9.04
N PRO A 616 40.07 2.50 9.75
CA PRO A 616 39.84 3.46 10.82
C PRO A 616 38.97 4.66 10.44
N HIS A 617 39.03 5.10 9.18
CA HIS A 617 38.19 6.19 8.68
C HIS A 617 36.70 5.84 8.75
N VAL A 618 36.34 4.62 8.36
CA VAL A 618 34.96 4.13 8.40
C VAL A 618 34.50 3.90 9.83
N VAL A 619 35.37 3.37 10.69
CA VAL A 619 35.09 3.25 12.13
C VAL A 619 34.80 4.62 12.75
N GLY A 620 35.61 5.63 12.41
CA GLY A 620 35.42 7.02 12.84
C GLY A 620 34.10 7.61 12.34
N LEU A 621 33.73 7.38 11.08
CA LEU A 621 32.43 7.78 10.53
C LEU A 621 31.26 7.14 11.28
N ILE A 622 31.34 5.84 11.59
CA ILE A 622 30.32 5.14 12.38
C ILE A 622 30.23 5.75 13.79
N GLN A 623 31.35 5.99 14.45
CA GLN A 623 31.40 6.69 15.74
C GLN A 623 30.71 8.06 15.65
N GLN A 624 30.95 8.83 14.59
CA GLN A 624 30.31 10.13 14.36
C GLN A 624 28.79 10.05 14.21
N THR A 625 28.22 8.93 13.72
CA THR A 625 26.76 8.76 13.66
C THR A 625 26.10 8.62 15.04
N TYR A 626 26.83 8.12 16.05
CA TYR A 626 26.35 7.95 17.43
C TYR A 626 26.74 9.12 18.34
N ALA A 627 27.86 9.77 18.07
CA ALA A 627 28.36 10.91 18.82
C ALA A 627 27.31 12.03 18.94
N ASN A 628 27.08 12.50 20.17
CA ASN A 628 26.10 13.55 20.51
C ASN A 628 24.68 13.28 20.01
N SER A 629 24.31 12.02 19.78
CA SER A 629 22.94 11.67 19.38
C SER A 629 21.97 11.75 20.56
N CYS A 630 20.75 12.22 20.29
CA CYS A 630 19.70 12.34 21.28
C CYS A 630 18.34 11.89 20.72
N THR A 631 17.44 11.50 21.61
CA THR A 631 16.07 11.11 21.26
C THR A 631 15.06 11.65 22.26
N SER A 632 13.85 11.95 21.80
CA SER A 632 12.69 12.23 22.66
C SER A 632 11.63 11.14 22.48
N VAL A 633 11.06 10.62 23.56
CA VAL A 633 10.02 9.58 23.50
C VAL A 633 8.64 10.23 23.31
N GLU A 634 7.92 9.84 22.27
CA GLU A 634 6.58 10.36 21.93
C GLU A 634 5.50 9.37 22.39
N VAL A 635 4.62 9.83 23.29
CA VAL A 635 3.49 9.04 23.80
C VAL A 635 2.23 9.89 23.86
N GLY A 636 1.16 9.41 23.21
CA GLY A 636 -0.16 10.05 23.27
C GLY A 636 -0.23 11.46 22.67
N GLY A 637 0.77 11.85 21.85
CA GLY A 637 0.92 13.20 21.29
C GLY A 637 1.72 14.16 22.17
N LEU A 638 2.25 13.68 23.30
CA LEU A 638 3.21 14.38 24.15
C LEU A 638 4.63 13.84 23.89
N CYS A 639 5.65 14.66 24.14
CA CYS A 639 7.05 14.28 24.00
C CYS A 639 7.78 14.46 25.34
N THR A 640 8.70 13.57 25.67
CA THR A 640 9.65 13.77 26.77
C THR A 640 10.68 14.85 26.41
N PRO A 641 11.43 15.37 27.41
CA PRO A 641 12.71 16.02 27.14
C PRO A 641 13.68 15.13 26.34
N ASP A 642 14.69 15.75 25.74
CA ASP A 642 15.73 15.05 24.99
C ASP A 642 16.58 14.18 25.95
N ILE A 643 16.75 12.91 25.57
CA ILE A 643 17.58 11.92 26.26
C ILE A 643 18.83 11.70 25.42
N LYS A 644 20.01 11.80 26.04
CA LYS A 644 21.28 11.50 25.35
C LYS A 644 21.43 9.99 25.17
N VAL A 645 21.77 9.54 23.97
CA VAL A 645 21.97 8.12 23.66
C VAL A 645 23.46 7.80 23.71
N ARG A 646 23.93 7.30 24.86
CA ARG A 646 25.33 6.90 25.10
C ARG A 646 25.59 5.40 24.99
N VAL A 647 24.53 4.61 24.93
CA VAL A 647 24.57 3.14 24.85
C VAL A 647 23.42 2.67 23.98
N GLY A 648 23.59 1.50 23.38
CA GLY A 648 22.62 0.86 22.53
C GLY A 648 22.69 1.35 21.08
N VAL A 649 22.13 0.53 20.21
CA VAL A 649 21.91 0.84 18.80
C VAL A 649 20.51 1.44 18.60
N LYS A 650 20.33 2.25 17.56
CA LYS A 650 19.05 2.93 17.29
C LYS A 650 18.06 1.93 16.66
N GLN A 651 17.12 1.40 17.44
CA GLN A 651 16.09 0.46 16.96
C GLN A 651 15.19 1.12 15.90
N GLY A 652 15.50 0.91 14.62
CA GLY A 652 14.80 1.56 13.49
C GLY A 652 15.75 2.24 12.49
N ASP A 653 17.03 2.38 12.82
CA ASP A 653 18.07 2.76 11.87
C ASP A 653 18.57 1.54 11.07
N PRO A 654 18.79 1.64 9.74
CA PRO A 654 19.25 0.54 8.91
C PRO A 654 20.60 -0.08 9.31
N LEU A 655 21.52 0.69 9.89
CA LEU A 655 22.87 0.24 10.23
C LEU A 655 22.92 -0.53 11.56
N SER A 656 22.02 -0.19 12.48
CA SER A 656 21.94 -0.78 13.83
C SER A 656 21.95 -2.31 13.89
N PRO A 657 21.18 -3.06 13.07
CA PRO A 657 21.16 -4.52 13.16
C PRO A 657 22.50 -5.17 12.78
N LEU A 658 23.20 -4.63 11.77
CA LEU A 658 24.51 -5.13 11.36
C LEU A 658 25.55 -4.88 12.44
N LEU A 659 25.58 -3.66 13.00
CA LEU A 659 26.50 -3.33 14.09
C LEU A 659 26.28 -4.19 15.34
N PHE A 660 25.02 -4.49 15.67
CA PHE A 660 24.71 -5.41 16.76
C PHE A 660 25.24 -6.83 16.47
N ASN A 661 25.00 -7.36 15.26
CA ASN A 661 25.52 -8.66 14.87
C ASN A 661 27.05 -8.70 14.93
N LEU A 662 27.74 -7.69 14.41
CA LEU A 662 29.21 -7.60 14.46
C LEU A 662 29.74 -7.54 15.90
N ALA A 663 29.02 -6.90 16.82
CA ALA A 663 29.40 -6.88 18.23
C ALA A 663 29.20 -8.24 18.92
N VAL A 664 28.24 -9.06 18.48
CA VAL A 664 28.00 -10.40 19.04
C VAL A 664 28.84 -11.49 18.35
N ASP A 665 29.32 -11.24 17.14
CA ASP A 665 30.07 -12.22 16.34
C ASP A 665 31.33 -12.79 17.03
N PRO A 666 32.12 -12.03 17.82
CA PRO A 666 33.25 -12.58 18.58
C PRO A 666 32.84 -13.65 19.60
N LEU A 667 31.63 -13.55 20.19
CA LEU A 667 31.09 -14.59 21.07
C LEU A 667 30.83 -15.88 20.30
N ILE A 668 30.26 -15.77 19.09
CA ILE A 668 29.94 -16.92 18.25
C ILE A 668 31.22 -17.67 17.86
N HIS A 669 32.25 -16.94 17.41
CA HIS A 669 33.57 -17.51 17.12
C HIS A 669 34.20 -18.16 18.36
N GLY A 670 34.14 -17.48 19.51
CA GLY A 670 34.68 -18.03 20.76
C GLY A 670 33.96 -19.31 21.21
N LEU A 671 32.64 -19.40 21.03
CA LEU A 671 31.86 -20.60 21.34
C LEU A 671 32.18 -21.76 20.40
N GLU A 672 32.33 -21.51 19.10
CA GLU A 672 32.68 -22.57 18.15
C GLU A 672 34.14 -23.02 18.30
N ARG A 673 35.05 -22.14 18.72
CA ARG A 673 36.48 -22.45 18.91
C ARG A 673 36.79 -23.11 20.25
N PHE A 674 36.29 -22.55 21.36
CA PHE A 674 36.65 -22.95 22.72
C PHE A 674 35.54 -23.75 23.42
N GLY A 675 34.32 -23.71 22.89
CA GLY A 675 33.19 -24.41 23.46
C GLY A 675 33.22 -25.92 23.18
N LYS A 676 32.28 -26.62 23.79
CA LYS A 676 32.07 -28.05 23.64
C LYS A 676 30.69 -28.27 23.02
N GLY A 677 30.68 -28.49 21.72
CA GLY A 677 29.47 -28.68 20.93
C GLY A 677 28.94 -30.11 20.93
N TYR A 678 27.87 -30.33 20.17
CA TYR A 678 27.34 -31.63 19.83
C TYR A 678 27.80 -32.03 18.42
N THR A 679 28.16 -33.29 18.21
CA THR A 679 28.63 -33.79 16.90
C THR A 679 27.49 -34.48 16.15
N VAL A 680 27.23 -34.05 14.91
CA VAL A 680 26.25 -34.65 13.99
C VAL A 680 26.82 -34.67 12.59
N ALA A 681 26.74 -35.83 11.91
CA ALA A 681 27.22 -36.01 10.54
C ALA A 681 28.65 -35.47 10.29
N GLY A 682 29.57 -35.69 11.25
CA GLY A 682 30.97 -35.23 11.17
C GLY A 682 31.19 -33.74 11.47
N HIS A 683 30.13 -32.99 11.77
CA HIS A 683 30.21 -31.57 12.13
C HIS A 683 29.94 -31.37 13.62
N GLN A 684 30.79 -30.57 14.29
CA GLN A 684 30.52 -30.09 15.64
C GLN A 684 29.71 -28.78 15.58
N ILE A 685 28.69 -28.66 16.43
CA ILE A 685 27.90 -27.45 16.57
C ILE A 685 27.77 -27.07 18.05
N THR A 686 28.15 -25.84 18.38
CA THR A 686 28.04 -25.29 19.74
C THR A 686 26.95 -24.24 19.82
N THR A 687 26.68 -23.50 18.74
CA THR A 687 25.68 -22.42 18.78
C THR A 687 24.85 -22.24 17.51
N LEU A 688 23.60 -21.78 17.69
CA LEU A 688 22.75 -21.20 16.66
C LEU A 688 22.40 -19.76 17.07
N ALA A 689 22.59 -18.80 16.18
CA ALA A 689 22.27 -17.40 16.46
C ALA A 689 21.28 -16.84 15.42
N PHE A 690 20.35 -16.04 15.90
CA PHE A 690 19.47 -15.22 15.08
C PHE A 690 19.33 -13.85 15.73
N ALA A 691 20.22 -12.93 15.35
CA ALA A 691 20.40 -11.65 16.04
C ALA A 691 20.68 -11.87 17.54
N ASP A 692 19.78 -11.43 18.42
CA ASP A 692 19.84 -11.58 19.88
C ASP A 692 19.32 -12.94 20.38
N ASP A 693 18.56 -13.68 19.57
CA ASP A 693 18.12 -15.04 19.92
C ASP A 693 19.30 -16.02 19.76
N LEU A 694 19.93 -16.41 20.87
CA LEU A 694 21.06 -17.33 20.89
C LEU A 694 20.66 -18.69 21.49
N VAL A 695 21.04 -19.78 20.84
CA VAL A 695 20.86 -21.15 21.34
C VAL A 695 22.23 -21.79 21.49
N LEU A 696 22.54 -22.25 22.70
CA LEU A 696 23.72 -23.04 23.00
C LEU A 696 23.39 -24.52 22.96
N ILE A 697 24.34 -25.31 22.49
CA ILE A 697 24.20 -26.74 22.23
C ILE A 697 25.43 -27.46 22.79
N GLY A 698 25.22 -28.58 23.47
CA GLY A 698 26.31 -29.39 24.03
C GLY A 698 25.97 -30.87 24.08
N GLY A 699 27.01 -31.71 24.13
CA GLY A 699 26.88 -33.17 24.24
C GLY A 699 26.55 -33.66 25.65
N SER A 700 26.74 -32.84 26.67
CA SER A 700 26.49 -33.25 28.06
C SER A 700 26.16 -32.05 28.96
N TRP A 701 25.82 -32.35 30.21
CA TRP A 701 25.62 -31.32 31.23
C TRP A 701 26.90 -30.49 31.47
N ARG A 702 28.07 -31.15 31.49
CA ARG A 702 29.38 -30.51 31.72
C ARG A 702 29.78 -29.62 30.54
N ASP A 703 29.57 -30.09 29.33
CA ASP A 703 29.84 -29.32 28.11
C ASP A 703 29.02 -28.03 28.09
N MET A 704 27.73 -28.13 28.44
CA MET A 704 26.87 -26.95 28.52
C MET A 704 27.30 -25.98 29.63
N ALA A 705 27.71 -26.49 30.80
CA ALA A 705 28.22 -25.65 31.88
C ALA A 705 29.49 -24.87 31.45
N HIS A 706 30.39 -25.51 30.71
CA HIS A 706 31.56 -24.85 30.11
C HIS A 706 31.16 -23.76 29.10
N ASN A 707 30.20 -24.05 28.22
CA ASN A 707 29.71 -23.06 27.24
C ASN A 707 29.04 -21.85 27.91
N LEU A 708 28.29 -22.08 28.99
CA LEU A 708 27.67 -21.02 29.79
C LEU A 708 28.72 -20.16 30.50
N ALA A 709 29.82 -20.75 30.97
CA ALA A 709 30.94 -20.00 31.56
C ALA A 709 31.62 -19.07 30.54
N LEU A 710 31.80 -19.53 29.29
CA LEU A 710 32.28 -18.68 28.19
C LEU A 710 31.33 -17.50 27.91
N LEU A 711 30.02 -17.78 27.88
CA LEU A 711 29.01 -16.72 27.72
C LEU A 711 29.05 -15.71 28.87
N GLU A 712 29.18 -16.17 30.11
CA GLU A 712 29.25 -15.31 31.30
C GLU A 712 30.51 -14.43 31.30
N GLU A 713 31.65 -14.98 30.89
CA GLU A 713 32.87 -14.20 30.69
C GLU A 713 32.69 -13.13 29.62
N PHE A 714 32.14 -13.47 28.46
CA PHE A 714 31.88 -12.49 27.41
C PHE A 714 30.93 -11.38 27.90
N CYS A 715 29.86 -11.72 28.61
CA CYS A 715 28.93 -10.76 29.19
C CYS A 715 29.61 -9.83 30.20
N ARG A 716 30.47 -10.38 31.07
CA ARG A 716 31.26 -9.61 32.04
C ARG A 716 32.22 -8.63 31.36
N ASN A 717 32.86 -9.04 30.27
CA ASN A 717 33.80 -8.23 29.52
C ASN A 717 33.10 -7.13 28.70
N THR A 718 31.93 -7.42 28.12
CA THR A 718 31.24 -6.53 27.16
C THR A 718 30.16 -5.64 27.78
N GLY A 719 29.76 -5.94 29.02
CA GLY A 719 28.65 -5.27 29.70
C GLY A 719 27.26 -5.76 29.27
N LEU A 720 27.17 -6.68 28.31
CA LEU A 720 25.92 -7.35 27.96
C LEU A 720 25.43 -8.20 29.13
N ARG A 721 24.10 -8.35 29.25
CA ARG A 721 23.48 -9.11 30.34
C ARG A 721 22.47 -10.10 29.79
N VAL A 722 22.45 -11.29 30.38
CA VAL A 722 21.43 -12.30 30.11
C VAL A 722 20.27 -12.12 31.10
N GLN A 723 19.06 -12.53 30.71
CA GLN A 723 17.88 -12.59 31.58
C GLN A 723 17.57 -14.07 31.92
N PRO A 724 18.19 -14.66 32.98
CA PRO A 724 18.03 -16.08 33.33
C PRO A 724 16.58 -16.56 33.43
N LYS A 725 15.67 -15.72 33.94
CA LYS A 725 14.24 -16.04 34.09
C LYS A 725 13.48 -16.27 32.76
N LYS A 726 14.05 -15.81 31.65
CA LYS A 726 13.48 -15.99 30.30
C LYS A 726 14.26 -17.02 29.48
N CYS A 727 15.42 -17.44 29.99
CA CYS A 727 16.20 -18.49 29.38
C CYS A 727 15.54 -19.83 29.67
N HIS A 728 15.49 -20.70 28.66
CA HIS A 728 14.90 -22.02 28.76
C HIS A 728 15.97 -23.05 28.45
N SER A 729 15.94 -24.19 29.11
CA SER A 729 16.95 -25.23 28.92
C SER A 729 16.34 -26.62 28.98
N PHE A 730 16.97 -27.58 28.34
CA PHE A 730 16.64 -28.99 28.53
C PHE A 730 17.85 -29.89 28.29
N LEU A 731 17.84 -31.06 28.94
CA LEU A 731 18.81 -32.13 28.74
C LEU A 731 18.06 -33.41 28.38
N VAL A 732 18.39 -34.02 27.26
CA VAL A 732 17.95 -35.37 26.91
C VAL A 732 19.13 -36.32 27.12
N ARG A 733 18.94 -37.39 27.89
CA ARG A 733 19.97 -38.40 28.13
C ARG A 733 19.43 -39.80 27.87
N PRO A 734 20.16 -40.68 27.16
CA PRO A 734 19.81 -42.09 27.07
C PRO A 734 19.87 -42.75 28.47
N CYS A 735 18.91 -43.63 28.76
CA CYS A 735 18.88 -44.52 29.91
C CYS A 735 18.70 -45.96 29.37
N SER A 736 18.97 -47.00 30.16
CA SER A 736 18.88 -48.40 29.72
C SER A 736 17.53 -48.70 29.03
N GLY A 737 17.53 -48.75 27.68
CA GLY A 737 16.33 -48.96 26.84
C GLY A 737 15.32 -47.80 26.78
N SER A 738 15.64 -46.60 27.29
CA SER A 738 14.74 -45.43 27.32
C SER A 738 15.53 -44.10 27.28
N PHE A 739 14.85 -42.96 27.50
CA PHE A 739 15.49 -41.65 27.63
C PHE A 739 14.93 -40.92 28.85
N SER A 740 15.81 -40.23 29.58
CA SER A 740 15.43 -39.25 30.60
C SER A 740 15.49 -37.84 30.01
N VAL A 741 14.57 -36.98 30.46
CA VAL A 741 14.56 -35.56 30.13
C VAL A 741 14.68 -34.78 31.43
N ASN A 742 15.66 -33.88 31.51
CA ASN A 742 15.96 -33.02 32.65
C ASN A 742 16.29 -33.76 33.97
N ASP A 743 16.82 -34.98 33.87
CA ASP A 743 17.41 -35.67 35.01
C ASP A 743 18.82 -35.10 35.30
N CYS A 744 18.85 -33.86 35.76
CA CYS A 744 20.06 -33.12 36.10
C CYS A 744 19.74 -31.94 37.03
N THR A 745 20.76 -31.44 37.70
CA THR A 745 20.67 -30.14 38.37
C THR A 745 20.50 -29.02 37.32
N PRO A 746 19.67 -28.00 37.58
CA PRO A 746 19.58 -26.85 36.70
C PRO A 746 20.95 -26.17 36.55
N TRP A 747 21.30 -25.78 35.33
CA TRP A 747 22.47 -24.93 35.11
C TRP A 747 22.28 -23.57 35.78
N VAL A 748 23.39 -22.93 36.18
CA VAL A 748 23.39 -21.62 36.82
C VAL A 748 24.06 -20.61 35.89
N LEU A 749 23.46 -19.43 35.76
CA LEU A 749 24.00 -18.31 34.99
C LEU A 749 23.75 -17.00 35.75
N GLY A 750 24.80 -16.21 36.04
CA GLY A 750 24.68 -14.99 36.84
C GLY A 750 24.14 -15.27 38.25
N GLY A 751 24.54 -16.38 38.86
CA GLY A 751 24.09 -16.82 40.19
C GLY A 751 22.63 -17.28 40.28
N LYS A 752 21.94 -17.43 39.14
CA LYS A 752 20.52 -17.85 39.09
C LYS A 752 20.37 -19.14 38.31
N ALA A 753 19.58 -20.08 38.84
CA ALA A 753 19.22 -21.31 38.14
C ALA A 753 18.39 -21.02 36.87
N LEU A 754 18.74 -21.67 35.77
CA LEU A 754 18.00 -21.63 34.51
C LEU A 754 16.74 -22.50 34.59
N GLN A 755 15.70 -22.12 33.85
CA GLN A 755 14.46 -22.91 33.79
C GLN A 755 14.67 -24.17 32.95
N LEU A 756 14.50 -25.34 33.57
CA LEU A 756 14.43 -26.62 32.87
C LEU A 756 13.01 -26.80 32.32
N THR A 757 12.87 -26.88 31.00
CA THR A 757 11.55 -27.00 30.34
C THR A 757 11.08 -28.45 30.39
N PRO A 758 9.95 -28.75 31.05
CA PRO A 758 9.46 -30.12 31.16
C PRO A 758 8.94 -30.65 29.81
N ILE A 759 8.80 -31.97 29.72
CA ILE A 759 8.43 -32.67 28.47
C ILE A 759 7.04 -32.31 27.94
N ASN A 760 6.15 -31.78 28.77
CA ASN A 760 4.78 -31.39 28.44
C ASN A 760 4.63 -29.90 28.11
N GLU A 761 5.71 -29.11 28.18
CA GLU A 761 5.71 -27.69 27.86
C GLU A 761 6.47 -27.41 26.55
N ALA A 762 6.17 -26.28 25.93
CA ALA A 762 6.83 -25.85 24.70
C ALA A 762 7.40 -24.44 24.84
N ILE A 763 8.62 -24.29 24.34
CA ILE A 763 9.39 -23.05 24.30
C ILE A 763 9.03 -22.33 23.01
N ARG A 764 8.87 -21.00 23.06
CA ARG A 764 8.71 -20.20 21.84
C ARG A 764 10.09 -19.80 21.32
N TYR A 765 10.48 -20.31 20.16
CA TYR A 765 11.72 -19.97 19.46
C TYR A 765 11.40 -19.51 18.03
N LEU A 766 11.87 -18.32 17.64
CA LEU A 766 11.61 -17.70 16.33
C LEU A 766 10.12 -17.69 15.94
N GLY A 767 9.24 -17.48 16.92
CA GLY A 767 7.78 -17.45 16.73
C GLY A 767 7.09 -18.81 16.59
N ILE A 768 7.84 -19.92 16.67
CA ILE A 768 7.34 -21.30 16.63
C ILE A 768 7.42 -21.93 18.03
N LYS A 769 6.44 -22.76 18.38
CA LYS A 769 6.47 -23.53 19.62
C LYS A 769 7.28 -24.81 19.42
N PHE A 770 8.17 -25.08 20.36
CA PHE A 770 9.15 -26.16 20.31
C PHE A 770 9.14 -26.93 21.63
N ASN A 771 8.84 -28.21 21.57
CA ASN A 771 8.85 -29.12 22.70
C ASN A 771 10.20 -29.87 22.81
N PRO A 772 10.79 -30.01 24.01
CA PRO A 772 12.08 -30.68 24.22
C PRO A 772 12.16 -32.12 23.69
N TRP A 773 11.03 -32.84 23.63
CA TRP A 773 10.97 -34.21 23.11
C TRP A 773 10.29 -34.29 21.75
N GLY A 774 9.11 -33.69 21.61
CA GLY A 774 8.29 -33.73 20.40
C GLY A 774 8.79 -32.87 19.24
N GLY A 775 9.72 -31.94 19.50
CA GLY A 775 10.18 -30.97 18.51
C GLY A 775 9.13 -29.88 18.24
N VAL A 776 9.00 -29.44 16.98
CA VAL A 776 8.05 -28.36 16.63
C VAL A 776 6.60 -28.80 16.80
N GLU A 777 5.83 -28.04 17.57
CA GLU A 777 4.41 -28.31 17.82
C GLU A 777 3.52 -27.91 16.64
N ARG A 778 2.34 -28.55 16.56
CA ARG A 778 1.33 -28.24 15.56
C ARG A 778 0.54 -26.98 15.95
N PRO A 779 0.46 -25.95 15.09
CA PRO A 779 -0.26 -24.73 15.40
C PRO A 779 -1.77 -24.91 15.23
N ASP A 780 -2.55 -24.25 16.07
CA ASP A 780 -4.00 -24.11 15.86
C ASP A 780 -4.31 -22.90 14.96
N LEU A 781 -4.17 -23.14 13.64
CA LEU A 781 -4.44 -22.15 12.61
C LEU A 781 -5.94 -21.85 12.44
N SER A 782 -6.81 -22.77 12.86
CA SER A 782 -8.26 -22.68 12.64
C SER A 782 -8.88 -21.59 13.50
N VAL A 783 -8.51 -21.56 14.79
CA VAL A 783 -8.99 -20.54 15.74
C VAL A 783 -8.64 -19.13 15.26
N SER A 784 -7.40 -18.93 14.81
CA SER A 784 -6.92 -17.64 14.30
C SER A 784 -7.69 -17.21 13.05
N LEU A 785 -7.82 -18.09 12.05
CA LEU A 785 -8.53 -17.79 10.81
C LEU A 785 -10.02 -17.51 11.05
N ASP A 786 -10.68 -18.27 11.93
CA ASP A 786 -12.09 -18.08 12.25
C ASP A 786 -12.33 -16.76 12.98
N ARG A 787 -11.45 -16.38 13.92
CA ARG A 787 -11.46 -15.05 14.56
C ARG A 787 -11.33 -13.95 13.51
N TRP A 788 -10.31 -14.01 12.67
CA TRP A 788 -10.06 -13.02 11.62
C TRP A 788 -11.22 -12.89 10.62
N CYS A 789 -11.78 -14.02 10.16
CA CYS A 789 -12.94 -14.02 9.28
C CYS A 789 -14.18 -13.40 9.95
N ARG A 790 -14.41 -13.69 11.24
CA ARG A 790 -15.50 -13.03 11.99
C ARG A 790 -15.29 -11.52 12.06
N ASN A 791 -14.08 -11.07 12.33
CA ASN A 791 -13.78 -9.65 12.51
C ASN A 791 -13.87 -8.87 11.19
N ILE A 792 -13.32 -9.40 10.10
CA ILE A 792 -13.51 -8.86 8.74
C ILE A 792 -15.01 -8.81 8.38
N GLY A 793 -15.76 -9.85 8.76
CA GLY A 793 -17.20 -9.93 8.53
C GLY A 793 -18.01 -8.86 9.28
N LYS A 794 -17.62 -8.51 10.51
CA LYS A 794 -18.24 -7.47 11.34
C LYS A 794 -17.85 -6.06 10.91
N ALA A 795 -16.65 -5.89 10.35
CA ALA A 795 -16.14 -4.58 9.96
C ALA A 795 -17.05 -3.86 8.93
N PRO A 796 -17.22 -2.53 9.01
CA PRO A 796 -17.99 -1.72 8.08
C PRO A 796 -17.25 -1.55 6.74
N LEU A 797 -17.11 -2.66 6.02
CA LEU A 797 -16.40 -2.76 4.75
C LEU A 797 -17.34 -3.26 3.65
N LYS A 798 -17.03 -2.87 2.42
CA LYS A 798 -17.71 -3.41 1.24
C LYS A 798 -17.35 -4.89 1.03
N PRO A 799 -18.23 -5.71 0.43
CA PRO A 799 -17.93 -7.10 0.08
C PRO A 799 -16.59 -7.32 -0.61
N SER A 800 -16.28 -6.55 -1.66
CA SER A 800 -15.00 -6.64 -2.37
C SER A 800 -13.80 -6.33 -1.48
N GLN A 801 -13.95 -5.37 -0.56
CA GLN A 801 -12.90 -4.95 0.38
C GLN A 801 -12.62 -6.03 1.43
N ARG A 802 -13.65 -6.77 1.89
CA ARG A 802 -13.47 -7.90 2.80
C ARG A 802 -12.63 -9.01 2.19
N VAL A 803 -12.90 -9.37 0.94
CA VAL A 803 -12.10 -10.37 0.19
C VAL A 803 -10.67 -9.88 -0.01
N THR A 804 -10.50 -8.58 -0.28
CA THR A 804 -9.18 -7.96 -0.41
C THR A 804 -8.39 -8.08 0.90
N LEU A 805 -8.99 -7.71 2.04
CA LEU A 805 -8.32 -7.81 3.34
C LEU A 805 -7.98 -9.26 3.71
N LEU A 806 -8.91 -10.19 3.46
CA LEU A 806 -8.68 -11.62 3.70
C LEU A 806 -7.47 -12.12 2.92
N ASN A 807 -7.43 -11.86 1.60
CA ASN A 807 -6.40 -12.41 0.72
C ASN A 807 -5.04 -11.73 0.88
N GLN A 808 -5.01 -10.43 1.22
CA GLN A 808 -3.77 -9.66 1.31
C GLN A 808 -3.16 -9.62 2.71
N TYR A 809 -3.95 -9.79 3.78
CA TYR A 809 -3.46 -9.61 5.16
C TYR A 809 -3.76 -10.77 6.10
N ALA A 810 -4.94 -11.41 6.03
CA ALA A 810 -5.30 -12.48 6.98
C ALA A 810 -4.66 -13.84 6.60
N ILE A 811 -5.13 -14.47 5.51
CA ILE A 811 -4.25 -14.93 4.43
C ILE A 811 -2.77 -15.22 4.80
N PRO A 812 -1.86 -14.31 4.40
CA PRO A 812 -0.42 -14.45 4.62
C PRO A 812 0.04 -14.67 6.06
N ARG A 813 -0.71 -14.23 7.09
CA ARG A 813 -0.32 -14.44 8.51
C ARG A 813 -0.30 -15.92 8.89
N LEU A 814 -0.99 -16.78 8.16
CA LEU A 814 -0.92 -18.23 8.35
C LEU A 814 0.36 -18.85 7.79
N PHE A 815 1.00 -18.22 6.80
CA PHE A 815 2.04 -18.87 6.00
C PHE A 815 3.27 -19.25 6.81
N TYR A 816 3.75 -18.38 7.71
CA TYR A 816 4.96 -18.64 8.48
C TYR A 816 4.85 -19.92 9.33
N GLN A 817 3.79 -20.03 10.14
CA GLN A 817 3.54 -21.21 10.95
C GLN A 817 3.14 -22.42 10.11
N ALA A 818 2.31 -22.24 9.08
CA ALA A 818 1.88 -23.34 8.23
C ALA A 818 3.02 -23.91 7.38
N ASP A 819 4.00 -23.10 7.02
CA ASP A 819 5.19 -23.56 6.34
C ASP A 819 6.07 -24.35 7.31
N LEU A 820 6.52 -23.74 8.41
CA LEU A 820 7.54 -24.29 9.32
C LEU A 820 7.07 -25.45 10.20
N CYS A 821 5.80 -25.48 10.61
CA CYS A 821 5.25 -26.56 11.46
C CYS A 821 4.60 -27.66 10.64
N GLU A 822 4.47 -28.88 11.17
CA GLU A 822 3.66 -29.91 10.51
C GLU A 822 2.16 -29.58 10.57
N VAL A 823 1.52 -29.45 9.40
CA VAL A 823 0.07 -29.27 9.28
C VAL A 823 -0.47 -30.38 8.38
N SER A 824 -1.53 -31.06 8.84
CA SER A 824 -2.16 -32.12 8.08
C SER A 824 -2.95 -31.56 6.90
N ASP A 825 -3.05 -32.34 5.83
CA ASP A 825 -3.83 -31.96 4.65
C ASP A 825 -5.33 -31.78 4.98
N GLY A 826 -5.85 -32.56 5.93
CA GLY A 826 -7.22 -32.38 6.43
C GLY A 826 -7.45 -31.00 7.06
N VAL A 827 -6.50 -30.51 7.87
CA VAL A 827 -6.58 -29.15 8.43
C VAL A 827 -6.52 -28.10 7.32
N LEU A 828 -5.59 -28.20 6.37
CA LEU A 828 -5.50 -27.25 5.26
C LEU A 828 -6.79 -27.21 4.42
N ARG A 829 -7.40 -28.37 4.14
CA ARG A 829 -8.70 -28.46 3.45
C ARG A 829 -9.84 -27.84 4.26
N ASN A 830 -9.84 -27.98 5.57
CA ASN A 830 -10.83 -27.34 6.45
C ASN A 830 -10.69 -25.82 6.42
N LEU A 831 -9.46 -25.29 6.50
CA LEU A 831 -9.19 -23.85 6.37
C LEU A 831 -9.64 -23.31 5.00
N ASP A 832 -9.35 -24.04 3.91
CA ASP A 832 -9.84 -23.72 2.57
C ASP A 832 -11.38 -23.70 2.49
N GLY A 833 -12.03 -24.62 3.20
CA GLY A 833 -13.48 -24.68 3.35
C GLY A 833 -14.06 -23.45 4.07
N THR A 834 -13.44 -23.02 5.17
CA THR A 834 -13.79 -21.79 5.89
C THR A 834 -13.63 -20.56 5.00
N ILE A 835 -12.48 -20.39 4.35
CA ILE A 835 -12.21 -19.28 3.42
C ILE A 835 -13.29 -19.21 2.34
N ARG A 836 -13.57 -20.33 1.69
CA ARG A 836 -14.56 -20.43 0.62
C ARG A 836 -15.95 -20.05 1.09
N ARG A 837 -16.39 -20.59 2.24
CA ARG A 837 -17.69 -20.30 2.84
C ARG A 837 -17.84 -18.81 3.14
N MET A 838 -16.80 -18.20 3.73
CA MET A 838 -16.82 -16.78 4.10
C MET A 838 -16.80 -15.86 2.88
N VAL A 839 -15.97 -16.15 1.88
CA VAL A 839 -15.94 -15.39 0.63
C VAL A 839 -17.28 -15.45 -0.11
N LYS A 840 -17.85 -16.66 -0.27
CA LYS A 840 -19.17 -16.83 -0.89
C LYS A 840 -20.25 -16.07 -0.11
N LYS A 841 -20.22 -16.14 1.23
CA LYS A 841 -21.12 -15.38 2.11
C LYS A 841 -20.97 -13.87 1.93
N TRP A 842 -19.76 -13.31 1.91
CA TRP A 842 -19.57 -11.87 1.78
C TRP A 842 -19.94 -11.34 0.39
N LEU A 843 -19.66 -12.10 -0.66
CA LEU A 843 -19.97 -11.73 -2.04
C LEU A 843 -21.40 -12.11 -2.46
N HIS A 844 -22.21 -12.67 -1.56
CA HIS A 844 -23.56 -13.16 -1.86
C HIS A 844 -23.60 -14.13 -3.05
N LEU A 845 -22.59 -15.00 -3.13
CA LEU A 845 -22.50 -16.05 -4.15
C LEU A 845 -23.19 -17.33 -3.66
N PRO A 846 -23.92 -18.06 -4.52
CA PRO A 846 -24.48 -19.36 -4.17
C PRO A 846 -23.42 -20.34 -3.64
N SER A 847 -23.81 -21.23 -2.73
CA SER A 847 -22.91 -22.28 -2.20
C SER A 847 -22.33 -23.17 -3.31
N SER A 848 -23.11 -23.41 -4.36
CA SER A 848 -22.76 -24.18 -5.57
C SER A 848 -21.83 -23.46 -6.56
N THR A 849 -21.41 -22.22 -6.29
CA THR A 849 -20.46 -21.49 -7.15
C THR A 849 -19.14 -22.26 -7.26
N CYS A 850 -18.61 -22.40 -8.47
CA CYS A 850 -17.39 -23.15 -8.75
C CYS A 850 -16.16 -22.60 -8.00
N ASP A 851 -15.24 -23.49 -7.66
CA ASP A 851 -14.00 -23.15 -6.97
C ASP A 851 -13.02 -22.38 -7.89
N GLY A 852 -13.09 -22.58 -9.21
CA GLY A 852 -12.24 -21.86 -10.16
C GLY A 852 -12.47 -20.34 -10.18
N LEU A 853 -13.71 -19.87 -10.01
CA LEU A 853 -13.96 -18.43 -9.83
C LEU A 853 -13.17 -17.87 -8.64
N LEU A 854 -13.01 -18.64 -7.57
CA LEU A 854 -12.37 -18.18 -6.34
C LEU A 854 -10.84 -18.27 -6.45
N TYR A 855 -10.32 -19.40 -6.90
CA TYR A 855 -8.89 -19.73 -6.82
C TYR A 855 -8.08 -19.36 -8.08
N SER A 856 -8.69 -19.34 -9.26
CA SER A 856 -8.00 -18.96 -10.51
C SER A 856 -7.50 -17.51 -10.43
N ARG A 857 -6.44 -17.19 -11.17
CA ARG A 857 -5.83 -15.85 -11.10
C ARG A 857 -6.78 -14.78 -11.61
N HIS A 858 -6.58 -13.56 -11.12
CA HIS A 858 -7.23 -12.37 -11.68
C HIS A 858 -7.05 -12.28 -13.20
N ARG A 859 -5.83 -12.50 -13.72
CA ARG A 859 -5.55 -12.44 -15.17
C ARG A 859 -6.24 -13.54 -15.98
N ASP A 860 -6.69 -14.61 -15.33
CA ASP A 860 -7.34 -15.77 -15.94
C ASP A 860 -8.86 -15.75 -15.68
N GLY A 861 -9.41 -14.72 -15.01
CA GLY A 861 -10.85 -14.55 -14.81
C GLY A 861 -11.38 -14.90 -13.41
N GLY A 862 -10.52 -15.28 -12.46
CA GLY A 862 -10.88 -15.57 -11.07
C GLY A 862 -10.55 -14.47 -10.06
N LEU A 863 -10.81 -14.72 -8.77
CA LEU A 863 -10.56 -13.81 -7.65
C LEU A 863 -9.15 -13.95 -7.03
N GLY A 864 -8.36 -14.94 -7.47
CA GLY A 864 -6.98 -15.15 -7.03
C GLY A 864 -6.82 -15.42 -5.54
N ILE A 865 -7.81 -16.06 -4.91
CA ILE A 865 -7.73 -16.47 -3.50
C ILE A 865 -6.71 -17.60 -3.37
N CYS A 866 -5.90 -17.58 -2.32
CA CYS A 866 -4.96 -18.65 -2.06
C CYS A 866 -5.66 -19.94 -1.62
N LYS A 867 -5.29 -21.09 -2.21
CA LYS A 867 -5.75 -22.42 -1.81
C LYS A 867 -4.66 -23.06 -0.94
N LEU A 868 -4.86 -23.07 0.37
CA LEU A 868 -3.86 -23.45 1.36
C LEU A 868 -3.39 -24.90 1.18
N SER A 869 -4.32 -25.81 0.85
CA SER A 869 -4.03 -27.22 0.57
C SER A 869 -3.09 -27.44 -0.62
N ARG A 870 -2.92 -26.44 -1.51
CA ARG A 870 -1.95 -26.48 -2.62
C ARG A 870 -0.74 -25.58 -2.37
N HIS A 871 -0.96 -24.41 -1.79
CA HIS A 871 0.08 -23.42 -1.63
C HIS A 871 1.07 -23.75 -0.52
N ILE A 872 0.60 -24.24 0.63
CA ILE A 872 1.48 -24.57 1.77
C ILE A 872 2.43 -25.73 1.42
N PRO A 873 1.97 -26.86 0.82
CA PRO A 873 2.89 -27.89 0.36
C PRO A 873 3.92 -27.38 -0.66
N LEU A 874 3.52 -26.47 -1.56
CA LEU A 874 4.45 -25.84 -2.51
C LEU A 874 5.53 -25.00 -1.80
N MET A 875 5.16 -24.22 -0.78
CA MET A 875 6.13 -23.46 0.02
C MET A 875 7.14 -24.38 0.70
N ARG A 876 6.67 -25.50 1.27
CA ARG A 876 7.53 -26.50 1.92
C ARG A 876 8.46 -27.20 0.95
N VAL A 877 7.98 -27.58 -0.24
CA VAL A 877 8.81 -28.13 -1.31
C VAL A 877 9.96 -27.18 -1.62
N ARG A 878 9.65 -25.89 -1.83
CA ARG A 878 10.68 -24.89 -2.11
C ARG A 878 11.67 -24.73 -0.97
N ARG A 879 11.19 -24.70 0.28
CA ARG A 879 12.04 -24.59 1.46
C ARG A 879 12.95 -25.80 1.63
N ILE A 880 12.40 -27.02 1.60
CA ILE A 880 13.18 -28.25 1.74
C ILE A 880 14.23 -28.34 0.63
N PHE A 881 13.86 -28.03 -0.62
CA PHE A 881 14.79 -28.00 -1.74
C PHE A 881 15.91 -26.97 -1.52
N GLN A 882 15.57 -25.77 -1.05
CA GLN A 882 16.55 -24.72 -0.74
C GLN A 882 17.50 -25.14 0.38
N LEU A 883 16.99 -25.77 1.45
CA LEU A 883 17.81 -26.25 2.57
C LEU A 883 18.73 -27.40 2.16
N ALA A 884 18.25 -28.33 1.34
CA ALA A 884 19.08 -29.42 0.80
C ALA A 884 20.21 -28.92 -0.10
N HIS A 885 20.07 -27.72 -0.68
CA HIS A 885 21.08 -27.04 -1.49
C HIS A 885 21.65 -25.80 -0.78
N SER A 886 21.58 -25.71 0.56
CA SER A 886 22.13 -24.59 1.32
C SER A 886 23.66 -24.55 1.17
N SER A 887 24.25 -23.35 1.25
CA SER A 887 25.71 -23.20 1.28
C SER A 887 26.32 -23.75 2.59
N ASP A 888 25.53 -23.84 3.67
CA ASP A 888 25.96 -24.40 4.94
C ASP A 888 26.03 -25.94 4.86
N THR A 889 27.24 -26.48 5.02
CA THR A 889 27.54 -27.92 4.97
C THR A 889 26.78 -28.72 6.02
N LEU A 890 26.62 -28.18 7.23
CA LEU A 890 25.85 -28.82 8.31
C LEU A 890 24.38 -28.93 7.93
N VAL A 891 23.79 -27.85 7.39
CA VAL A 891 22.38 -27.86 6.96
C VAL A 891 22.19 -28.92 5.89
N ARG A 892 23.06 -28.95 4.87
CA ARG A 892 23.01 -29.98 3.81
C ARG A 892 23.10 -31.40 4.39
N ALA A 893 24.03 -31.64 5.30
CA ALA A 893 24.20 -32.95 5.93
C ALA A 893 22.94 -33.38 6.71
N ILE A 894 22.33 -32.48 7.49
CA ILE A 894 21.09 -32.76 8.23
C ILE A 894 19.91 -33.06 7.28
N MET A 895 19.88 -32.39 6.12
CA MET A 895 18.83 -32.60 5.11
C MET A 895 18.97 -33.92 4.34
N GLN A 896 20.15 -34.54 4.33
CA GLN A 896 20.42 -35.82 3.66
C GLN A 896 19.96 -37.03 4.49
N ASN A 897 18.65 -37.15 4.72
CA ASN A 897 18.08 -38.34 5.36
C ASN A 897 16.76 -38.80 4.70
N SER A 898 16.43 -40.08 4.86
CA SER A 898 15.28 -40.73 4.21
C SER A 898 13.92 -40.14 4.63
N ARG A 899 13.81 -39.59 5.85
CA ARG A 899 12.57 -38.96 6.35
C ARG A 899 12.29 -37.62 5.66
N VAL A 900 13.33 -36.83 5.42
CA VAL A 900 13.24 -35.56 4.68
C VAL A 900 12.85 -35.84 3.23
N GLU A 901 13.48 -36.82 2.59
CA GLU A 901 13.15 -37.24 1.21
C GLU A 901 11.71 -37.73 1.09
N SER A 902 11.26 -38.57 2.02
CA SER A 902 9.87 -39.03 2.09
C SER A 902 8.88 -37.88 2.29
N SER A 903 9.24 -36.89 3.11
CA SER A 903 8.42 -35.70 3.37
C SER A 903 8.36 -34.80 2.14
N PHE A 904 9.49 -34.58 1.47
CA PHE A 904 9.58 -33.83 0.22
C PHE A 904 8.71 -34.44 -0.87
N ARG A 905 8.84 -35.75 -1.13
CA ARG A 905 7.99 -36.48 -2.07
C ARG A 905 6.51 -36.34 -1.73
N ARG A 906 6.15 -36.48 -0.46
CA ARG A 906 4.75 -36.31 0.00
C ARG A 906 4.23 -34.89 -0.28
N PHE A 907 5.02 -33.85 0.01
CA PHE A 907 4.60 -32.47 -0.25
C PHE A 907 4.59 -32.13 -1.75
N TRP A 908 5.49 -32.71 -2.54
CA TRP A 908 5.53 -32.62 -3.99
C TRP A 908 4.22 -33.08 -4.64
N LEU A 909 3.81 -34.30 -4.33
CA LEU A 909 2.55 -34.89 -4.82
C LEU A 909 1.34 -34.06 -4.37
N ARG A 910 1.31 -33.59 -3.10
CA ARG A 910 0.23 -32.72 -2.59
C ARG A 910 0.19 -31.36 -3.27
N ALA A 911 1.34 -30.77 -3.59
CA ALA A 911 1.43 -29.53 -4.34
C ALA A 911 0.98 -29.70 -5.81
N GLY A 912 0.89 -30.94 -6.29
CA GLY A 912 0.35 -31.30 -7.60
C GLY A 912 1.40 -31.76 -8.61
N GLY A 913 2.60 -32.14 -8.15
CA GLY A 913 3.58 -32.84 -8.98
C GLY A 913 3.26 -34.34 -9.10
N THR A 914 4.03 -35.01 -9.96
CA THR A 914 3.99 -36.45 -10.20
C THR A 914 5.30 -37.09 -9.77
N GLU A 915 5.37 -38.43 -9.72
CA GLU A 915 6.62 -39.13 -9.46
C GLU A 915 7.65 -38.91 -10.59
N GLU A 916 7.17 -38.83 -11.83
CA GLU A 916 8.00 -38.64 -13.03
C GLU A 916 8.74 -37.30 -13.05
N ASN A 917 8.19 -36.26 -12.42
CA ASN A 917 8.79 -34.93 -12.39
C ASN A 917 9.36 -34.54 -11.02
N LEU A 918 9.46 -35.48 -10.08
CA LEU A 918 10.03 -35.26 -8.75
C LEU A 918 11.53 -34.93 -8.87
N PRO A 919 11.98 -33.74 -8.45
CA PRO A 919 13.39 -33.40 -8.51
C PRO A 919 14.20 -34.15 -7.44
N SER A 920 15.45 -34.48 -7.77
CA SER A 920 16.40 -35.02 -6.80
C SER A 920 16.71 -33.98 -5.71
N LEU A 921 16.72 -34.43 -4.46
CA LEU A 921 17.24 -33.63 -3.33
C LEU A 921 18.74 -33.75 -3.16
N ARG A 922 19.35 -34.82 -3.71
CA ARG A 922 20.80 -34.98 -3.69
C ARG A 922 21.36 -34.14 -4.82
N GLY A 923 22.17 -33.13 -4.47
CA GLY A 923 22.79 -32.24 -5.44
C GLY A 923 23.51 -33.04 -6.52
N VAL A 924 23.43 -32.58 -7.77
CA VAL A 924 24.28 -33.09 -8.85
C VAL A 924 25.71 -32.85 -8.38
N ALA A 925 26.45 -33.93 -8.11
CA ALA A 925 27.89 -33.83 -7.93
C ALA A 925 28.43 -33.15 -9.19
N SER A 926 29.12 -32.03 -9.00
CA SER A 926 29.79 -31.28 -10.04
C SER A 926 30.77 -32.19 -10.78
N ASN A 927 30.34 -32.75 -11.90
CA ASN A 927 31.24 -33.17 -12.97
C ASN A 927 31.33 -32.03 -13.98
N GLU A 928 32.55 -31.48 -14.05
CA GLU A 928 33.21 -30.85 -15.19
C GLU A 928 32.63 -29.55 -15.80
N GLY A 929 33.46 -28.49 -15.66
CA GLY A 929 33.72 -27.53 -16.74
C GLY A 929 32.56 -26.66 -17.22
N GLY A 930 32.27 -25.57 -16.50
CA GLY A 930 31.35 -24.56 -17.02
C GLY A 930 31.29 -23.32 -16.13
N ASN A 931 32.23 -22.40 -16.34
CA ASN A 931 32.26 -21.10 -15.69
C ASN A 931 31.08 -20.24 -16.19
N THR A 932 29.92 -20.34 -15.55
CA THR A 932 28.81 -19.38 -15.66
C THR A 932 28.24 -19.08 -14.28
N ALA A 933 28.94 -18.23 -13.54
CA ALA A 933 28.37 -17.51 -12.41
C ALA A 933 27.22 -16.62 -12.95
N GLY A 934 25.95 -16.96 -12.65
CA GLY A 934 24.82 -16.07 -12.97
C GLY A 934 23.44 -16.68 -13.19
N SER A 935 23.17 -17.96 -12.91
CA SER A 935 21.81 -18.53 -13.06
C SER A 935 21.24 -19.04 -11.74
N VAL A 936 20.30 -18.27 -11.19
CA VAL A 936 19.43 -18.69 -10.08
C VAL A 936 18.77 -20.01 -10.47
N THR A 937 19.09 -21.10 -9.76
CA THR A 937 18.38 -22.37 -9.96
C THR A 937 16.89 -22.13 -9.78
N PRO A 938 16.04 -22.38 -10.79
CA PRO A 938 14.62 -22.12 -10.66
C PRO A 938 14.06 -23.02 -9.55
N HIS A 939 13.60 -22.40 -8.45
CA HIS A 939 12.95 -23.13 -7.37
C HIS A 939 11.88 -24.08 -7.93
N PRO A 940 11.85 -25.34 -7.49
CA PRO A 940 11.05 -26.34 -8.16
C PRO A 940 9.56 -25.99 -8.04
N VAL A 941 8.85 -26.07 -9.17
CA VAL A 941 7.42 -25.79 -9.27
C VAL A 941 6.74 -27.05 -9.81
N PRO A 942 6.04 -27.83 -8.95
CA PRO A 942 5.41 -29.09 -9.33
C PRO A 942 4.39 -28.94 -10.45
N CYS A 943 3.53 -27.92 -10.35
CA CYS A 943 2.62 -27.53 -11.42
C CYS A 943 2.08 -26.10 -11.19
N ASP A 944 1.46 -25.53 -12.22
CA ASP A 944 0.64 -24.33 -12.08
C ASP A 944 -0.76 -24.69 -11.56
N TRP A 945 -0.87 -24.94 -10.25
CA TRP A 945 -2.14 -25.36 -9.65
C TRP A 945 -3.28 -24.35 -9.87
N ARG A 946 -3.00 -23.06 -10.11
CA ARG A 946 -4.05 -22.07 -10.41
C ARG A 946 -4.60 -22.22 -11.83
N LEU A 947 -3.74 -22.57 -12.78
CA LEU A 947 -4.16 -22.94 -14.12
C LEU A 947 -4.95 -24.25 -14.10
N VAL A 948 -4.54 -25.23 -13.28
CA VAL A 948 -5.31 -26.47 -13.08
C VAL A 948 -6.72 -26.18 -12.53
N GLU A 949 -6.87 -25.29 -11.55
CA GLU A 949 -8.20 -24.88 -11.05
C GLU A 949 -9.02 -24.14 -12.13
N PHE A 950 -8.37 -23.40 -13.04
CA PHE A 950 -9.03 -22.78 -14.19
C PHE A 950 -9.49 -23.82 -15.22
N GLN A 951 -8.66 -24.82 -15.53
CA GLN A 951 -9.01 -25.92 -16.43
C GLN A 951 -10.18 -26.75 -15.87
N LYS A 952 -10.18 -27.03 -14.56
CA LYS A 952 -11.33 -27.66 -13.88
C LYS A 952 -12.61 -26.84 -14.02
N TRP A 953 -12.50 -25.52 -13.94
CA TRP A 953 -13.65 -24.64 -14.17
C TRP A 953 -14.14 -24.72 -15.61
N MET A 954 -13.24 -24.65 -16.59
CA MET A 954 -13.59 -24.82 -18.02
C MET A 954 -14.29 -26.15 -18.30
N GLY A 955 -13.87 -27.24 -17.63
CA GLY A 955 -14.49 -28.55 -17.78
C GLY A 955 -15.90 -28.70 -17.21
N LEU A 956 -16.43 -27.68 -16.51
CA LEU A 956 -17.80 -27.73 -15.99
C LEU A 956 -18.83 -27.47 -17.10
N ALA A 957 -19.73 -28.43 -17.34
CA ALA A 957 -20.75 -28.38 -18.39
C ALA A 957 -21.64 -27.13 -18.44
N THR A 958 -21.78 -26.40 -17.33
CA THR A 958 -22.64 -25.20 -17.23
C THR A 958 -21.85 -23.96 -16.80
N GLN A 959 -21.17 -24.02 -15.66
CA GLN A 959 -20.41 -22.88 -15.13
C GLN A 959 -19.11 -22.62 -15.92
N GLY A 960 -18.60 -23.60 -16.68
CA GLY A 960 -17.37 -23.51 -17.48
C GLY A 960 -17.56 -22.99 -18.91
N VAL A 961 -18.82 -22.86 -19.35
CA VAL A 961 -19.15 -22.50 -20.74
C VAL A 961 -18.59 -21.13 -21.11
N GLY A 962 -17.80 -21.10 -22.19
CA GLY A 962 -17.14 -19.90 -22.73
C GLY A 962 -16.12 -19.23 -21.82
N ILE A 963 -15.67 -19.89 -20.75
CA ILE A 963 -14.69 -19.33 -19.81
C ILE A 963 -13.27 -19.27 -20.41
N SER A 964 -12.94 -20.19 -21.31
CA SER A 964 -11.63 -20.28 -21.98
C SER A 964 -11.18 -18.96 -22.62
N GLY A 965 -12.10 -18.18 -23.20
CA GLY A 965 -11.79 -16.87 -23.79
C GLY A 965 -11.24 -15.83 -22.79
N PHE A 966 -11.48 -16.01 -21.48
CA PHE A 966 -10.99 -15.09 -20.45
C PHE A 966 -9.55 -15.39 -20.01
N LEU A 967 -8.96 -16.52 -20.41
CA LEU A 967 -7.58 -16.85 -20.07
C LEU A 967 -6.61 -15.77 -20.56
N GLY A 968 -5.80 -15.21 -19.65
CA GLY A 968 -4.83 -14.15 -19.98
C GLY A 968 -5.40 -12.80 -20.46
N SER A 969 -6.73 -12.64 -20.56
CA SER A 969 -7.34 -11.46 -21.18
C SER A 969 -7.31 -10.23 -20.28
N LYS A 970 -6.28 -9.37 -20.45
CA LYS A 970 -6.03 -8.18 -19.60
C LYS A 970 -7.20 -7.20 -19.56
N ALA A 971 -7.87 -6.94 -20.69
CA ALA A 971 -9.00 -6.02 -20.76
C ALA A 971 -10.23 -6.59 -20.03
N SER A 972 -10.60 -7.83 -20.38
CA SER A 972 -11.78 -8.55 -19.89
C SER A 972 -11.77 -8.80 -18.38
N ASN A 973 -10.58 -8.94 -17.80
CA ASN A 973 -10.39 -9.30 -16.39
C ASN A 973 -9.98 -8.12 -15.50
N SER A 974 -9.83 -6.92 -16.08
CA SER A 974 -9.31 -5.73 -15.38
C SER A 974 -10.10 -5.32 -14.12
N TRP A 975 -11.37 -5.69 -14.04
CA TRP A 975 -12.28 -5.33 -12.95
C TRP A 975 -12.24 -6.27 -11.74
N LEU A 976 -11.61 -7.45 -11.85
CA LEU A 976 -11.59 -8.46 -10.78
C LEU A 976 -10.68 -8.05 -9.61
N ARG A 977 -9.47 -7.56 -9.90
CA ARG A 977 -8.49 -7.18 -8.86
C ARG A 977 -8.88 -5.90 -8.13
N LYS A 978 -9.36 -4.90 -8.88
CA LYS A 978 -9.86 -3.64 -8.35
C LYS A 978 -11.15 -3.30 -9.10
N PRO A 979 -12.33 -3.35 -8.45
CA PRO A 979 -13.62 -3.15 -9.11
C PRO A 979 -13.93 -1.67 -9.40
N VAL A 980 -12.99 -0.98 -10.07
CA VAL A 980 -13.10 0.45 -10.40
C VAL A 980 -14.25 0.67 -11.36
N GLY A 981 -15.17 1.56 -10.99
CA GLY A 981 -16.37 1.87 -11.78
C GLY A 981 -17.54 0.93 -11.54
N PHE A 982 -17.42 -0.05 -10.63
CA PHE A 982 -18.53 -0.89 -10.20
C PHE A 982 -19.11 -0.39 -8.86
N LYS A 983 -20.43 -0.39 -8.76
CA LYS A 983 -21.10 -0.46 -7.46
C LYS A 983 -21.00 -1.92 -6.98
N GLU A 984 -20.93 -2.16 -5.67
CA GLU A 984 -20.77 -3.53 -5.12
C GLU A 984 -21.82 -4.51 -5.65
N ARG A 985 -23.08 -4.09 -5.74
CA ARG A 985 -24.15 -4.89 -6.33
C ARG A 985 -23.91 -5.28 -7.80
N HIS A 986 -23.28 -4.41 -8.59
CA HIS A 986 -22.94 -4.69 -9.99
C HIS A 986 -21.72 -5.60 -10.06
N TYR A 987 -20.76 -5.43 -9.15
CA TYR A 987 -19.59 -6.30 -9.05
C TYR A 987 -20.01 -7.74 -8.73
N ILE A 988 -20.88 -7.92 -7.73
CA ILE A 988 -21.45 -9.23 -7.37
C ILE A 988 -22.23 -9.84 -8.53
N ALA A 989 -23.12 -9.07 -9.17
CA ALA A 989 -23.87 -9.55 -10.32
C ALA A 989 -22.96 -9.93 -11.51
N ALA A 990 -21.88 -9.17 -11.74
CA ALA A 990 -20.88 -9.49 -12.75
C ALA A 990 -20.11 -10.78 -12.43
N LEU A 991 -19.78 -11.04 -11.17
CA LEU A 991 -19.18 -12.31 -10.73
C LEU A 991 -20.16 -13.48 -10.93
N GLN A 992 -21.43 -13.30 -10.56
CA GLN A 992 -22.47 -14.30 -10.77
C GLN A 992 -22.65 -14.61 -12.27
N LEU A 993 -22.65 -13.57 -13.11
CA LEU A 993 -22.71 -13.72 -14.56
C LEU A 993 -21.44 -14.40 -15.12
N ARG A 994 -20.26 -14.04 -14.62
CA ARG A 994 -18.98 -14.68 -14.99
C ARG A 994 -19.00 -16.18 -14.68
N ALA A 995 -19.47 -16.58 -13.50
CA ALA A 995 -19.54 -17.98 -13.11
C ALA A 995 -20.78 -18.74 -13.59
N GLY A 996 -21.69 -18.09 -14.34
CA GLY A 996 -22.92 -18.75 -14.80
C GLY A 996 -23.88 -19.13 -13.66
N VAL A 997 -23.87 -18.35 -12.57
CA VAL A 997 -24.71 -18.56 -11.37
C VAL A 997 -25.68 -17.41 -11.10
N TYR A 998 -25.90 -16.55 -12.11
CA TYR A 998 -26.93 -15.51 -12.03
C TYR A 998 -28.32 -16.18 -11.89
N PRO A 999 -29.25 -15.66 -11.04
CA PRO A 999 -30.47 -16.35 -10.62
C PRO A 999 -31.58 -16.42 -11.71
N THR A 1000 -31.24 -17.01 -12.85
CA THR A 1000 -32.14 -17.44 -13.92
C THR A 1000 -32.82 -18.76 -13.55
N LEU A 1001 -33.95 -19.09 -14.20
CA LEU A 1001 -34.59 -20.39 -13.96
C LEU A 1001 -33.69 -21.57 -14.35
N GLU A 1002 -32.89 -21.47 -15.40
CA GLU A 1002 -31.88 -22.50 -15.75
C GLU A 1002 -30.99 -22.83 -14.54
N PHE A 1003 -30.45 -21.81 -13.88
CA PHE A 1003 -29.62 -22.02 -12.70
C PHE A 1003 -30.43 -22.51 -11.49
N ARG A 1004 -31.63 -21.94 -11.25
CA ARG A 1004 -32.46 -22.27 -10.07
C ARG A 1004 -33.09 -23.67 -10.14
N CYS A 1005 -33.36 -24.18 -11.34
CA CYS A 1005 -33.95 -25.49 -11.57
C CYS A 1005 -32.90 -26.60 -11.74
N ARG A 1006 -31.61 -26.26 -11.71
CA ARG A 1006 -30.51 -27.22 -11.81
C ARG A 1006 -30.64 -28.32 -10.76
N GLY A 1007 -30.63 -29.57 -11.20
CA GLY A 1007 -30.72 -30.75 -10.33
C GLY A 1007 -32.13 -31.07 -9.83
N ARG A 1008 -33.17 -30.40 -10.34
CA ARG A 1008 -34.59 -30.71 -10.07
C ARG A 1008 -35.24 -31.34 -11.31
N SER A 1009 -36.18 -32.26 -11.12
CA SER A 1009 -36.86 -32.97 -12.22
C SER A 1009 -37.58 -32.01 -13.19
N LYS A 1010 -37.60 -32.43 -14.47
CA LYS A 1010 -38.01 -31.78 -15.73
C LYS A 1010 -39.21 -30.82 -15.65
N THR A 1011 -39.05 -29.65 -15.05
CA THR A 1011 -39.97 -28.52 -15.28
C THR A 1011 -39.39 -27.64 -16.37
N VAL A 1012 -40.18 -27.37 -17.40
CA VAL A 1012 -39.77 -26.52 -18.52
C VAL A 1012 -39.51 -25.12 -17.97
N ALA A 1013 -38.23 -24.74 -17.85
CA ALA A 1013 -37.81 -23.45 -17.32
C ALA A 1013 -37.94 -22.34 -18.39
N ASN A 1014 -39.10 -22.23 -19.02
CA ASN A 1014 -39.38 -21.19 -20.01
C ASN A 1014 -39.19 -19.80 -19.41
N CYS A 1015 -38.77 -18.85 -20.25
CA CYS A 1015 -38.55 -17.46 -19.88
C CYS A 1015 -39.81 -16.87 -19.23
N ARG A 1016 -39.68 -16.37 -17.99
CA ARG A 1016 -40.82 -15.84 -17.24
C ARG A 1016 -41.48 -14.60 -17.84
N LEU A 1017 -40.86 -13.94 -18.83
CA LEU A 1017 -41.44 -12.77 -19.50
C LEU A 1017 -41.96 -13.07 -20.91
N CYS A 1018 -41.23 -13.86 -21.72
CA CYS A 1018 -41.64 -14.11 -23.11
C CYS A 1018 -42.14 -15.54 -23.35
N SER A 1019 -41.87 -16.49 -22.45
CA SER A 1019 -42.27 -17.90 -22.55
C SER A 1019 -41.76 -18.68 -23.77
N LEU A 1020 -41.04 -18.06 -24.70
CA LEU A 1020 -40.64 -18.65 -25.99
C LEU A 1020 -39.46 -19.62 -25.94
N ARG A 1021 -38.56 -19.46 -24.97
CA ARG A 1021 -37.31 -20.24 -24.85
C ARG A 1021 -36.94 -20.45 -23.39
N LEU A 1022 -36.02 -21.38 -23.13
CA LEU A 1022 -35.41 -21.58 -21.82
C LEU A 1022 -34.84 -20.26 -21.26
N GLU A 1023 -35.16 -19.97 -20.00
CA GLU A 1023 -34.64 -18.79 -19.30
C GLU A 1023 -33.16 -18.97 -18.94
N THR A 1024 -32.29 -18.52 -19.84
CA THR A 1024 -30.85 -18.47 -19.64
C THR A 1024 -30.36 -17.02 -19.67
N SER A 1025 -29.18 -16.78 -19.09
CA SER A 1025 -28.57 -15.44 -19.17
C SER A 1025 -28.33 -15.02 -20.62
N SER A 1026 -27.98 -15.98 -21.48
CA SER A 1026 -27.82 -15.75 -22.92
C SER A 1026 -29.13 -15.39 -23.61
N HIS A 1027 -30.22 -16.11 -23.32
CA HIS A 1027 -31.52 -15.79 -23.88
C HIS A 1027 -31.94 -14.36 -23.52
N ILE A 1028 -31.85 -13.99 -22.24
CA ILE A 1028 -32.22 -12.65 -21.74
C ILE A 1028 -31.34 -11.58 -22.41
N LEU A 1029 -30.02 -11.80 -22.47
CA LEU A 1029 -29.04 -10.84 -22.97
C LEU A 1029 -28.93 -10.78 -24.50
N GLY A 1030 -29.43 -11.78 -25.23
CA GLY A 1030 -29.23 -11.92 -26.66
C GLY A 1030 -30.50 -11.97 -27.51
N GLN A 1031 -31.57 -12.61 -27.03
CA GLN A 1031 -32.67 -13.06 -27.92
C GLN A 1031 -34.08 -12.78 -27.38
N CYS A 1032 -34.28 -12.56 -26.08
CA CYS A 1032 -35.59 -12.39 -25.46
C CYS A 1032 -36.39 -11.19 -26.02
N PRO A 1033 -37.55 -11.36 -26.66
CA PRO A 1033 -38.31 -10.24 -27.22
C PRO A 1033 -38.70 -9.19 -26.17
N ALA A 1034 -39.08 -9.61 -24.96
CA ALA A 1034 -39.40 -8.72 -23.84
C ALA A 1034 -38.25 -7.77 -23.47
N MET A 1035 -37.00 -8.17 -23.72
CA MET A 1035 -35.80 -7.37 -23.41
C MET A 1035 -35.21 -6.67 -24.63
N GLN A 1036 -35.88 -6.68 -25.79
CA GLN A 1036 -35.36 -6.11 -27.04
C GLN A 1036 -35.00 -4.62 -26.90
N ARG A 1037 -35.91 -3.80 -26.34
CA ARG A 1037 -35.65 -2.37 -26.10
C ARG A 1037 -34.40 -2.13 -25.25
N ALA A 1038 -34.22 -2.93 -24.20
CA ALA A 1038 -33.06 -2.83 -23.31
C ALA A 1038 -31.75 -3.28 -24.01
N ARG A 1039 -31.81 -4.30 -24.88
CA ARG A 1039 -30.67 -4.71 -25.71
C ARG A 1039 -30.26 -3.64 -26.72
N ILE A 1040 -31.22 -3.03 -27.41
CA ILE A 1040 -30.98 -1.91 -28.34
C ILE A 1040 -30.37 -0.73 -27.56
N ALA A 1041 -30.91 -0.41 -26.38
CA ALA A 1041 -30.33 0.65 -25.55
C ALA A 1041 -28.88 0.35 -25.11
N ARG A 1042 -28.53 -0.90 -24.81
CA ARG A 1042 -27.13 -1.30 -24.54
C ARG A 1042 -26.25 -1.08 -25.77
N HIS A 1043 -26.70 -1.54 -26.93
CA HIS A 1043 -26.01 -1.38 -28.21
C HIS A 1043 -25.72 0.09 -28.51
N ASN A 1044 -26.76 0.93 -28.52
CA ASN A 1044 -26.64 2.35 -28.82
C ASN A 1044 -25.71 3.07 -27.82
N LYS A 1045 -25.70 2.67 -26.54
CA LYS A 1045 -24.75 3.21 -25.56
C LYS A 1045 -23.30 2.86 -25.88
N LEU A 1046 -23.02 1.69 -26.47
CA LEU A 1046 -21.67 1.29 -26.89
C LEU A 1046 -21.27 2.02 -28.17
N CYS A 1047 -22.16 2.13 -29.16
CA CYS A 1047 -21.92 2.91 -30.37
C CYS A 1047 -21.63 4.38 -30.06
N ARG A 1048 -22.37 4.98 -29.10
CA ARG A 1048 -22.08 6.35 -28.65
C ARG A 1048 -20.68 6.51 -28.07
N LEU A 1049 -20.20 5.54 -27.28
CA LEU A 1049 -18.85 5.59 -26.71
C LEU A 1049 -17.79 5.53 -27.80
N LEU A 1050 -17.93 4.62 -28.77
CA LEU A 1050 -17.03 4.52 -29.92
C LEU A 1050 -17.06 5.78 -30.79
N GLY A 1051 -18.25 6.28 -31.10
CA GLY A 1051 -18.42 7.50 -31.89
C GLY A 1051 -17.84 8.73 -31.20
N THR A 1052 -18.04 8.89 -29.89
CA THR A 1052 -17.45 10.02 -29.13
C THR A 1052 -15.92 9.96 -29.16
N GLU A 1053 -15.36 8.76 -29.08
CA GLU A 1053 -13.90 8.57 -29.15
C GLU A 1053 -13.37 8.88 -30.56
N ALA A 1054 -14.11 8.53 -31.61
CA ALA A 1054 -13.76 8.86 -32.99
C ALA A 1054 -13.88 10.37 -33.28
N GLU A 1055 -14.96 11.02 -32.82
CA GLU A 1055 -15.14 12.47 -32.93
C GLU A 1055 -13.96 13.24 -32.30
N ALA A 1056 -13.48 12.77 -31.14
CA ALA A 1056 -12.32 13.36 -30.46
C ALA A 1056 -11.00 13.20 -31.24
N LEU A 1057 -10.94 12.30 -32.22
CA LEU A 1057 -9.79 12.08 -33.11
C LEU A 1057 -9.97 12.75 -34.49
N GLY A 1058 -11.01 13.59 -34.63
CA GLY A 1058 -11.29 14.35 -35.85
C GLY A 1058 -12.04 13.57 -36.93
N TRP A 1059 -12.67 12.44 -36.61
CA TRP A 1059 -13.57 11.76 -37.54
C TRP A 1059 -14.94 12.43 -37.57
N GLU A 1060 -15.52 12.59 -38.75
CA GLU A 1060 -16.95 12.86 -38.89
C GLU A 1060 -17.71 11.55 -38.66
N VAL A 1061 -18.65 11.53 -37.70
CA VAL A 1061 -19.30 10.30 -37.25
C VAL A 1061 -20.79 10.32 -37.56
N ARG A 1062 -21.18 9.48 -38.52
CA ARG A 1062 -22.58 9.23 -38.86
C ARG A 1062 -23.05 7.97 -38.13
N ARG A 1063 -24.12 8.11 -37.34
CA ARG A 1063 -24.69 7.03 -36.52
C ARG A 1063 -25.96 6.53 -37.19
N GLU A 1064 -26.17 5.22 -37.17
CA GLU A 1064 -27.37 4.60 -37.73
C GLU A 1064 -27.62 5.03 -39.21
N TRP A 1065 -26.56 5.13 -40.02
CA TRP A 1065 -26.60 5.62 -41.40
C TRP A 1065 -27.21 4.61 -42.36
N GLU A 1066 -28.10 5.06 -43.23
CA GLU A 1066 -28.90 4.19 -44.09
C GLU A 1066 -28.51 4.32 -45.57
N PHE A 1067 -28.53 3.20 -46.27
CA PHE A 1067 -28.36 3.16 -47.71
C PHE A 1067 -29.23 2.07 -48.34
N ARG A 1068 -29.53 2.23 -49.63
CA ARG A 1068 -30.22 1.21 -50.42
C ARG A 1068 -29.20 0.37 -51.17
N THR A 1069 -29.36 -0.95 -51.15
CA THR A 1069 -28.56 -1.87 -51.95
C THR A 1069 -28.92 -1.73 -53.43
N PRO A 1070 -28.10 -2.27 -54.37
CA PRO A 1070 -28.45 -2.32 -55.78
C PRO A 1070 -29.79 -3.00 -56.08
N LYS A 1071 -30.27 -3.87 -55.17
CA LYS A 1071 -31.57 -4.54 -55.24
C LYS A 1071 -32.72 -3.74 -54.61
N GLY A 1072 -32.48 -2.50 -54.18
CA GLY A 1072 -33.49 -1.62 -53.57
C GLY A 1072 -33.73 -1.83 -52.06
N GLU A 1073 -33.03 -2.77 -51.42
CA GLU A 1073 -33.22 -3.08 -50.00
C GLU A 1073 -32.60 -2.00 -49.11
N LEU A 1074 -33.32 -1.52 -48.10
CA LEU A 1074 -32.78 -0.57 -47.11
C LEU A 1074 -31.89 -1.32 -46.10
N ARG A 1075 -30.66 -0.85 -45.93
CA ARG A 1075 -29.68 -1.36 -44.96
C ARG A 1075 -29.23 -0.22 -44.04
N ARG A 1076 -28.91 -0.55 -42.78
CA ARG A 1076 -28.58 0.42 -41.73
C ARG A 1076 -27.28 0.05 -41.03
N LEU A 1077 -26.27 0.92 -41.16
CA LEU A 1077 -24.96 0.78 -40.54
C LEU A 1077 -24.93 1.47 -39.17
N ASP A 1078 -24.32 0.82 -38.17
CA ASP A 1078 -24.29 1.38 -36.81
C ASP A 1078 -23.46 2.68 -36.72
N LEU A 1079 -22.25 2.65 -37.25
CA LEU A 1079 -21.31 3.77 -37.26
C LEU A 1079 -20.56 3.81 -38.60
N VAL A 1080 -20.52 5.01 -39.19
CA VAL A 1080 -19.69 5.33 -40.35
C VAL A 1080 -18.81 6.52 -39.95
N LEU A 1081 -17.50 6.31 -39.96
CA LEU A 1081 -16.49 7.31 -39.63
C LEU A 1081 -15.85 7.78 -40.93
N THR A 1082 -15.94 9.06 -41.26
CA THR A 1082 -15.34 9.64 -42.47
C THR A 1082 -14.23 10.61 -42.10
N ARG A 1083 -13.08 10.50 -42.77
CA ARG A 1083 -11.97 11.45 -42.68
C ARG A 1083 -11.22 11.45 -44.01
N GLU A 1084 -11.12 12.61 -44.63
CA GLU A 1084 -10.52 12.78 -45.95
C GLU A 1084 -11.14 11.80 -46.97
N SER A 1085 -10.33 11.00 -47.68
CA SER A 1085 -10.78 10.02 -48.68
C SER A 1085 -11.05 8.61 -48.10
N LEU A 1086 -11.10 8.46 -46.77
CA LEU A 1086 -11.27 7.17 -46.09
C LEU A 1086 -12.55 7.15 -45.24
N ALA A 1087 -13.33 6.07 -45.39
CA ALA A 1087 -14.43 5.74 -44.49
C ALA A 1087 -14.22 4.40 -43.76
N LEU A 1088 -14.42 4.40 -42.44
CA LEU A 1088 -14.47 3.20 -41.61
C LEU A 1088 -15.92 2.91 -41.21
N VAL A 1089 -16.42 1.75 -41.61
CA VAL A 1089 -17.74 1.24 -41.23
C VAL A 1089 -17.58 0.28 -40.07
N LEU A 1090 -18.16 0.61 -38.91
CA LEU A 1090 -18.10 -0.23 -37.70
C LEU A 1090 -19.51 -0.71 -37.34
N ASP A 1091 -19.75 -2.01 -37.50
CA ASP A 1091 -21.01 -2.64 -37.05
C ASP A 1091 -20.79 -3.33 -35.70
N VAL A 1092 -21.41 -2.78 -34.64
CA VAL A 1092 -21.21 -3.24 -33.28
C VAL A 1092 -22.11 -4.43 -33.01
N THR A 1093 -21.62 -5.45 -32.31
CA THR A 1093 -22.50 -6.56 -31.92
C THR A 1093 -22.17 -7.08 -30.55
N VAL A 1094 -23.18 -7.39 -29.74
CA VAL A 1094 -22.99 -7.95 -28.40
C VAL A 1094 -23.54 -9.37 -28.36
N ARG A 1095 -22.64 -10.35 -28.20
CA ARG A 1095 -23.00 -11.78 -28.15
C ARG A 1095 -22.64 -12.41 -26.82
N TYR A 1096 -23.43 -13.39 -26.39
CA TYR A 1096 -23.09 -14.22 -25.23
C TYR A 1096 -22.01 -15.22 -25.65
N GLU A 1097 -20.92 -15.29 -24.91
CA GLU A 1097 -19.72 -16.03 -25.31
C GLU A 1097 -19.88 -17.50 -24.92
N TYR A 1098 -20.22 -18.37 -25.86
CA TYR A 1098 -20.36 -19.81 -25.60
C TYR A 1098 -19.09 -20.59 -25.92
N ALA A 1099 -18.48 -20.27 -27.05
CA ALA A 1099 -17.27 -20.88 -27.57
C ALA A 1099 -16.18 -19.81 -27.79
N PRO A 1100 -14.89 -20.19 -27.83
CA PRO A 1100 -13.78 -19.26 -28.05
C PRO A 1100 -13.93 -18.38 -29.29
N ASP A 1101 -14.49 -18.92 -30.37
CA ASP A 1101 -14.63 -18.29 -31.67
C ASP A 1101 -15.96 -17.52 -31.85
N THR A 1102 -16.87 -17.55 -30.87
CA THR A 1102 -18.20 -16.94 -30.97
C THR A 1102 -18.15 -15.47 -31.39
N LEU A 1103 -17.20 -14.70 -30.82
CA LEU A 1103 -17.04 -13.29 -31.14
C LEU A 1103 -16.35 -13.07 -32.48
N ALA A 1104 -15.35 -13.89 -32.83
CA ALA A 1104 -14.67 -13.81 -34.12
C ALA A 1104 -15.65 -14.08 -35.28
N ARG A 1105 -16.49 -15.11 -35.15
CA ARG A 1105 -17.54 -15.45 -36.11
C ARG A 1105 -18.56 -14.33 -36.24
N ALA A 1106 -19.03 -13.76 -35.13
CA ALA A 1106 -19.96 -12.63 -35.14
C ALA A 1106 -19.37 -11.38 -35.82
N GLY A 1107 -18.06 -11.15 -35.68
CA GLY A 1107 -17.36 -10.10 -36.41
C GLY A 1107 -17.31 -10.38 -37.92
N LYS A 1108 -16.94 -11.61 -38.30
CA LYS A 1108 -16.87 -12.04 -39.70
C LYS A 1108 -18.23 -11.98 -40.39
N GLU A 1109 -19.30 -12.49 -39.75
CA GLU A 1109 -20.69 -12.41 -40.25
C GLU A 1109 -21.07 -10.97 -40.66
N LYS A 1110 -20.62 -9.96 -39.91
CA LYS A 1110 -20.90 -8.56 -40.21
C LYS A 1110 -20.05 -8.00 -41.36
N VAL A 1111 -18.79 -8.41 -41.45
CA VAL A 1111 -17.94 -8.08 -42.59
C VAL A 1111 -18.47 -8.72 -43.88
N ASP A 1112 -18.86 -9.99 -43.84
CA ASP A 1112 -19.41 -10.72 -44.98
C ASP A 1112 -20.75 -10.10 -45.42
N TYR A 1113 -21.56 -9.62 -44.46
CA TYR A 1113 -22.85 -9.00 -44.74
C TYR A 1113 -22.76 -7.62 -45.41
N TYR A 1114 -21.80 -6.77 -45.03
CA TYR A 1114 -21.66 -5.42 -45.59
C TYR A 1114 -20.52 -5.24 -46.59
N GLY A 1115 -19.55 -6.14 -46.59
CA GLY A 1115 -18.36 -6.12 -47.46
C GLY A 1115 -18.66 -5.99 -48.96
N PRO A 1116 -19.65 -6.71 -49.51
CA PRO A 1116 -20.02 -6.60 -50.93
C PRO A 1116 -20.50 -5.20 -51.34
N TYR A 1117 -20.89 -4.35 -50.38
CA TYR A 1117 -21.46 -3.02 -50.66
C TYR A 1117 -20.46 -1.86 -50.50
N LYS A 1118 -19.16 -2.15 -50.32
CA LYS A 1118 -18.11 -1.13 -50.16
C LYS A 1118 -18.12 -0.07 -51.26
N SER A 1119 -18.27 -0.45 -52.52
CA SER A 1119 -18.30 0.46 -53.67
C SER A 1119 -19.52 1.38 -53.66
N VAL A 1120 -20.69 0.86 -53.26
CA VAL A 1120 -21.93 1.63 -53.11
C VAL A 1120 -21.81 2.64 -51.97
N ILE A 1121 -21.24 2.20 -50.84
CA ILE A 1121 -20.98 3.04 -49.68
C ILE A 1121 -19.98 4.16 -50.05
N ALA A 1122 -18.89 3.82 -50.75
CA ALA A 1122 -17.87 4.77 -51.20
C ALA A 1122 -18.47 5.89 -52.05
N ARG A 1123 -19.27 5.51 -53.06
CA ARG A 1123 -19.96 6.45 -53.96
C ARG A 1123 -20.91 7.38 -53.21
N LYS A 1124 -21.70 6.85 -52.27
CA LYS A 1124 -22.66 7.65 -51.48
C LYS A 1124 -22.00 8.58 -50.46
N LEU A 1125 -20.83 8.21 -49.95
CA LEU A 1125 -20.09 9.01 -48.98
C LEU A 1125 -19.11 9.98 -49.65
N GLY A 1126 -18.82 9.81 -50.94
CA GLY A 1126 -17.86 10.63 -51.67
C GLY A 1126 -16.40 10.35 -51.29
N VAL A 1127 -16.07 9.11 -50.94
CA VAL A 1127 -14.74 8.70 -50.45
C VAL A 1127 -14.08 7.69 -51.39
N GLY A 1128 -12.75 7.69 -51.46
CA GLY A 1128 -11.98 6.78 -52.31
C GLY A 1128 -11.84 5.36 -51.72
N GLU A 1129 -11.79 5.22 -50.40
CA GLU A 1129 -11.61 3.93 -49.72
C GLU A 1129 -12.66 3.70 -48.62
N VAL A 1130 -13.22 2.47 -48.57
CA VAL A 1130 -14.13 2.03 -47.50
C VAL A 1130 -13.64 0.74 -46.85
N ARG A 1131 -13.39 0.78 -45.54
CA ARG A 1131 -13.07 -0.40 -44.72
C ARG A 1131 -14.25 -0.78 -43.85
N VAL A 1132 -14.64 -2.05 -43.90
CA VAL A 1132 -15.79 -2.59 -43.15
C VAL A 1132 -15.26 -3.48 -42.05
N TYR A 1133 -15.67 -3.20 -40.80
CA TYR A 1133 -15.32 -3.99 -39.63
C TYR A 1133 -16.57 -4.41 -38.86
N GLY A 1134 -16.63 -5.69 -38.51
CA GLY A 1134 -17.46 -6.14 -37.40
C GLY A 1134 -16.76 -5.82 -36.07
N PHE A 1135 -17.49 -5.22 -35.12
CA PHE A 1135 -16.99 -4.86 -33.80
C PHE A 1135 -17.70 -5.68 -32.70
N PRO A 1136 -17.35 -6.97 -32.55
CA PRO A 1136 -17.97 -7.85 -31.58
C PRO A 1136 -17.51 -7.55 -30.15
N LEU A 1137 -18.45 -7.60 -29.21
CA LEU A 1137 -18.22 -7.46 -27.77
C LEU A 1137 -18.92 -8.59 -27.02
N GLY A 1138 -18.24 -9.14 -26.03
CA GLY A 1138 -18.80 -10.17 -25.19
C GLY A 1138 -19.82 -9.64 -24.19
N ALA A 1139 -20.98 -10.28 -24.06
CA ALA A 1139 -22.01 -9.91 -23.09
C ALA A 1139 -21.54 -10.00 -21.63
N ARG A 1140 -20.56 -10.87 -21.34
CA ARG A 1140 -19.86 -10.99 -20.05
C ARG A 1140 -18.54 -10.19 -20.03
N GLY A 1141 -18.37 -9.28 -20.99
CA GLY A 1141 -17.23 -8.38 -21.12
C GLY A 1141 -15.99 -9.00 -21.74
N LEU A 1142 -16.09 -10.11 -22.46
CA LEU A 1142 -14.95 -10.61 -23.23
C LEU A 1142 -14.56 -9.58 -24.30
N TRP A 1143 -13.27 -9.24 -24.35
CA TRP A 1143 -12.68 -8.34 -25.33
C TRP A 1143 -11.90 -9.15 -26.39
N PRO A 1144 -12.35 -9.17 -27.65
CA PRO A 1144 -11.61 -9.75 -28.76
C PRO A 1144 -10.32 -8.95 -29.07
N PRO A 1145 -9.16 -9.60 -29.20
CA PRO A 1145 -7.92 -8.92 -29.57
C PRO A 1145 -8.00 -8.22 -30.94
N SER A 1146 -8.82 -8.73 -31.87
CA SER A 1146 -9.05 -8.13 -33.19
C SER A 1146 -9.54 -6.67 -33.11
N ASN A 1147 -10.28 -6.32 -32.05
CA ASN A 1147 -10.78 -4.96 -31.86
C ASN A 1147 -9.65 -3.96 -31.57
N ASN A 1148 -8.46 -4.41 -31.12
CA ASN A 1148 -7.33 -3.51 -30.92
C ASN A 1148 -6.87 -2.91 -32.24
N LYS A 1149 -6.75 -3.73 -33.29
CA LYS A 1149 -6.37 -3.26 -34.63
C LYS A 1149 -7.38 -2.26 -35.18
N ILE A 1150 -8.68 -2.50 -34.96
CA ILE A 1150 -9.74 -1.56 -35.37
C ILE A 1150 -9.56 -0.20 -34.67
N LEU A 1151 -9.26 -0.19 -33.37
CA LEU A 1151 -9.02 1.05 -32.63
C LEU A 1151 -7.72 1.75 -33.07
N GLU A 1152 -6.69 0.98 -33.45
CA GLU A 1152 -5.44 1.51 -34.02
C GLU A 1152 -5.70 2.14 -35.40
N ASP A 1153 -6.50 1.49 -36.25
CA ASP A 1153 -6.93 2.01 -37.56
C ASP A 1153 -7.79 3.30 -37.41
N MET A 1154 -8.51 3.47 -36.29
CA MET A 1154 -9.18 4.72 -35.94
C MET A 1154 -8.21 5.84 -35.51
N GLY A 1155 -6.93 5.52 -35.27
CA GLY A 1155 -5.89 6.48 -34.85
C GLY A 1155 -5.60 6.52 -33.34
N LEU A 1156 -6.06 5.54 -32.56
CA LEU A 1156 -5.75 5.50 -31.12
C LEU A 1156 -4.31 5.02 -30.88
N SER A 1157 -3.58 5.71 -30.00
CA SER A 1157 -2.29 5.20 -29.50
C SER A 1157 -2.45 3.89 -28.72
N THR A 1158 -1.43 3.04 -28.71
CA THR A 1158 -1.45 1.75 -27.99
C THR A 1158 -1.81 1.90 -26.51
N ALA A 1159 -1.38 2.98 -25.86
CA ALA A 1159 -1.74 3.28 -24.48
C ALA A 1159 -3.25 3.56 -24.33
N ARG A 1160 -3.81 4.36 -25.26
CA ARG A 1160 -5.25 4.67 -25.28
C ARG A 1160 -6.08 3.43 -25.58
N VAL A 1161 -5.70 2.61 -26.56
CA VAL A 1161 -6.34 1.31 -26.88
C VAL A 1161 -6.47 0.43 -25.64
N ARG A 1162 -5.40 0.30 -24.84
CA ARG A 1162 -5.43 -0.47 -23.58
C ARG A 1162 -6.40 0.12 -22.56
N SER A 1163 -6.47 1.44 -22.44
CA SER A 1163 -7.37 2.10 -21.48
C SER A 1163 -8.84 2.02 -21.93
N PHE A 1164 -9.09 2.16 -23.23
CA PHE A 1164 -10.41 2.22 -23.84
C PHE A 1164 -11.04 0.82 -23.96
N SER A 1165 -10.27 -0.21 -24.32
CA SER A 1165 -10.71 -1.61 -24.29
C SER A 1165 -11.21 -2.04 -22.89
N ARG A 1166 -10.49 -1.66 -21.84
CA ARG A 1166 -10.92 -1.88 -20.44
C ARG A 1166 -12.21 -1.13 -20.11
N LEU A 1167 -12.34 0.11 -20.57
CA LEU A 1167 -13.56 0.91 -20.39
C LEU A 1167 -14.76 0.24 -21.08
N LEU A 1168 -14.62 -0.12 -22.37
CA LEU A 1168 -15.69 -0.75 -23.15
C LEU A 1168 -16.08 -2.11 -22.59
N SER A 1169 -15.11 -3.01 -22.34
CA SER A 1169 -15.37 -4.31 -21.69
C SER A 1169 -16.17 -4.16 -20.39
N ARG A 1170 -15.76 -3.25 -19.51
CA ARG A 1170 -16.48 -2.94 -18.27
C ARG A 1170 -17.88 -2.40 -18.53
N ARG A 1171 -18.04 -1.46 -19.46
CA ARG A 1171 -19.35 -0.85 -19.77
C ARG A 1171 -20.31 -1.89 -20.34
N THR A 1172 -19.83 -2.79 -21.19
CA THR A 1172 -20.63 -3.90 -21.71
C THR A 1172 -21.16 -4.78 -20.57
N ILE A 1173 -20.31 -5.15 -19.59
CA ILE A 1173 -20.75 -5.91 -18.40
C ILE A 1173 -21.81 -5.13 -17.62
N LEU A 1174 -21.57 -3.85 -17.32
CA LEU A 1174 -22.50 -3.03 -16.55
C LEU A 1174 -23.87 -2.95 -17.24
N TYR A 1175 -23.89 -2.72 -18.55
CA TYR A 1175 -25.13 -2.66 -19.31
C TYR A 1175 -25.83 -4.03 -19.40
N SER A 1176 -25.08 -5.13 -19.53
CA SER A 1176 -25.66 -6.48 -19.45
C SER A 1176 -26.27 -6.76 -18.07
N VAL A 1177 -25.60 -6.37 -16.99
CA VAL A 1177 -26.13 -6.49 -15.63
C VAL A 1177 -27.40 -5.63 -15.45
N ASP A 1178 -27.45 -4.43 -16.02
CA ASP A 1178 -28.64 -3.58 -15.98
C ASP A 1178 -29.84 -4.25 -16.70
N ILE A 1179 -29.61 -4.91 -17.85
CA ILE A 1179 -30.65 -5.70 -18.56
C ILE A 1179 -31.15 -6.83 -17.66
N LEU A 1180 -30.25 -7.64 -17.09
CA LEU A 1180 -30.62 -8.77 -16.23
C LEU A 1180 -31.38 -8.34 -14.98
N ARG A 1181 -31.09 -7.14 -14.45
CA ARG A 1181 -31.82 -6.58 -13.32
C ARG A 1181 -33.16 -6.01 -13.73
N GLY A 1182 -33.25 -5.34 -14.88
CA GLY A 1182 -34.51 -4.92 -15.47
C GLY A 1182 -35.44 -6.12 -15.66
N PHE A 1183 -34.92 -7.24 -16.18
CA PHE A 1183 -35.65 -8.50 -16.31
C PHE A 1183 -36.24 -8.97 -14.96
N LEU A 1184 -35.45 -9.01 -13.89
CA LEU A 1184 -35.93 -9.42 -12.57
C LEU A 1184 -36.91 -8.43 -11.93
N LEU A 1185 -36.74 -7.13 -12.19
CA LEU A 1185 -37.65 -6.09 -11.72
C LEU A 1185 -38.99 -6.11 -12.46
N SER A 1186 -39.03 -6.58 -13.71
CA SER A 1186 -40.29 -6.76 -14.45
C SER A 1186 -41.10 -7.98 -14.01
N LEU A 1187 -40.56 -8.81 -13.12
CA LEU A 1187 -41.21 -10.02 -12.61
C LEU A 1187 -41.88 -9.84 -11.24
N GLY A 1188 -41.55 -8.77 -10.52
CA GLY A 1188 -42.12 -8.43 -9.23
C GLY A 1188 -42.83 -7.10 -9.31
#